data_AF-A0A8X6Y1Y4-F1
#
_entry.id   AF-A0A8X6Y1Y4-F1
#
_cell.length_a   1.000
_cell.length_b   1.000
_cell.length_c   1.000
_cell.angle_alpha   90.00
_cell.angle_beta   90.00
_cell.angle_gamma   90.00
#
_symmetry.space_group_name_H-M   'P 1'
#
loop_
_entity.id
_entity.type
_entity.pdbx_description
1 polymer ?
#
loop_
_entity_poly.entity_id
_entity_poly.type
_entity_poly.pdbx_seq_one_letter_code
_entity_poly.pdbx_strand_id
1 'polypeptide(L)'
;MNVFLHLQKDMILDLTDSLIYEKKAWKILSNLTTLDYPYKKILKCGICLTQEPFFRSLLLCVYKVAIDQLRAKTRIAIPPEYGRNMLGIIDETKTLQYGQVFIQYSEELGNIESPTKVLKRTVVVTKNPCMHPGDVRKFEAVDVPALHHIKDCIVFPAVGKRPHPDEMAGSDLDGDEYVIMWYDDLVFSEDNYSAMDYPPNPEKSHEGSIKVADMIDFLCTYIQNDNIGVLAHAHLAWADVHSQGIFSKVCMDIAKKYPLVLDFAKSGYTCYLGSGEKPKLYPDFMEKGAINNSYKSKNALGYLYRAVRNLEACVSKVDIMNLERELDENLIYHGWEHYRESAENHRREYTKRVNNILKKYGLRCEAEALTGFIGKMSEYVENRYERDNAISIGRTYVMDAIKRYRMEFYKACDKEMRTRNVKGKDFQEIKYRRASAWYIVTYTCKDTKVLSFPWILHDLLCEIRARNLKMKELECSVPRSSFVESSNENFFRMQPRYQSSLNDRCYCVLVLLNSVQDWMTKSALNLTMSAGNSACISCFQRIIRNFMRLCRKKCCSFHKSSCSCHTSCSPTKFILEFLKLYATEVSQDVGECNEYTNNNRCKGFQVLNLQSIALRTYASLAITKDTHYLGLSENVAATLDDNPNEEGDPIRISVTKEFEYLFTEHNEKVIAYLKTMSGVKDIFTSAEKDPKGDWFLLVQSIGKGWQRWNLEELIMDEKIVDMIKSQENFNL
;
A
#
# COMPACT_ATOMS: atom_id res chain seq x y z
N MET A 1 1.52 -19.87 2.59
CA MET A 1 1.98 -18.69 3.36
C MET A 1 3.04 -17.86 2.63
N ASN A 2 4.19 -18.45 2.23
CA ASN A 2 5.31 -17.71 1.65
C ASN A 2 4.97 -16.91 0.38
N VAL A 3 4.07 -17.44 -0.46
CA VAL A 3 3.61 -16.80 -1.70
C VAL A 3 2.97 -15.43 -1.42
N PHE A 4 2.05 -15.35 -0.46
CA PHE A 4 1.40 -14.09 -0.09
C PHE A 4 2.40 -13.06 0.44
N LEU A 5 3.37 -13.50 1.25
CA LEU A 5 4.43 -12.63 1.76
C LEU A 5 5.31 -12.11 0.62
N HIS A 6 5.61 -12.94 -0.37
CA HIS A 6 6.36 -12.51 -1.55
C HIS A 6 5.59 -11.49 -2.38
N LEU A 7 4.33 -11.78 -2.71
CA LEU A 7 3.47 -10.86 -3.47
C LEU A 7 3.29 -9.51 -2.77
N GLN A 8 3.07 -9.50 -1.45
CA GLN A 8 2.97 -8.26 -0.69
C GLN A 8 4.28 -7.46 -0.73
N LYS A 9 5.43 -8.12 -0.55
CA LYS A 9 6.75 -7.46 -0.60
C LYS A 9 7.00 -6.86 -1.97
N ASP A 10 6.74 -7.61 -3.03
CA ASP A 10 6.94 -7.16 -4.40
C ASP A 10 6.06 -5.95 -4.71
N MET A 11 4.78 -5.99 -4.28
CA MET A 11 3.88 -4.85 -4.38
C MET A 11 4.40 -3.63 -3.63
N ILE A 12 4.84 -3.78 -2.38
CA ILE A 12 5.43 -2.68 -1.59
C ILE A 12 6.66 -2.11 -2.29
N LEU A 13 7.57 -2.97 -2.76
CA LEU A 13 8.79 -2.53 -3.43
C LEU A 13 8.50 -1.84 -4.76
N ASP A 14 7.54 -2.31 -5.55
CA ASP A 14 7.14 -1.65 -6.78
C ASP A 14 6.52 -0.27 -6.51
N LEU A 15 5.71 -0.16 -5.45
CA LEU A 15 5.17 1.12 -4.97
C LEU A 15 6.30 2.05 -4.53
N THR A 16 7.26 1.57 -3.74
CA THR A 16 8.42 2.38 -3.28
C THR A 16 9.33 2.78 -4.45
N ASP A 17 9.62 1.85 -5.36
CA ASP A 17 10.42 2.10 -6.57
C ASP A 17 9.79 3.18 -7.45
N SER A 18 8.47 3.27 -7.49
CA SER A 18 7.75 4.31 -8.26
C SER A 18 8.01 5.72 -7.75
N LEU A 19 8.42 5.89 -6.48
CA LEU A 19 8.78 7.18 -5.91
C LEU A 19 10.21 7.61 -6.25
N ILE A 20 11.04 6.68 -6.74
CA ILE A 20 12.46 6.86 -7.05
C ILE A 20 12.73 6.84 -8.55
N TYR A 21 12.15 5.90 -9.29
CA TYR A 21 12.48 5.62 -10.70
C TYR A 21 11.35 6.05 -11.63
N GLU A 22 11.69 6.91 -12.60
CA GLU A 22 10.73 7.52 -13.52
C GLU A 22 9.93 6.50 -14.36
N LYS A 23 10.56 5.41 -14.79
CA LYS A 23 9.88 4.34 -15.53
C LYS A 23 8.82 3.63 -14.67
N LYS A 24 9.09 3.45 -13.38
CA LYS A 24 8.16 2.81 -12.43
C LYS A 24 7.05 3.80 -12.07
N ALA A 25 7.39 5.07 -11.83
CA ALA A 25 6.45 6.17 -11.62
C ALA A 25 5.39 6.22 -12.75
N TRP A 26 5.85 6.24 -14.00
CA TRP A 26 4.97 6.25 -15.16
C TRP A 26 4.03 5.05 -15.22
N LYS A 27 4.55 3.83 -15.01
CA LYS A 27 3.73 2.61 -15.01
C LYS A 27 2.66 2.64 -13.91
N ILE A 28 3.05 3.03 -12.69
CA ILE A 28 2.11 3.15 -11.56
C ILE A 28 1.02 4.17 -11.87
N LEU A 29 1.38 5.36 -12.34
CA LEU A 29 0.38 6.38 -12.66
C LEU A 29 -0.53 5.94 -13.81
N SER A 30 -0.01 5.28 -14.84
CA SER A 30 -0.84 4.84 -15.98
C SER A 30 -1.77 3.69 -15.63
N ASN A 31 -1.35 2.79 -14.73
CA ASN A 31 -2.11 1.59 -14.39
C ASN A 31 -3.10 1.83 -13.25
N LEU A 32 -2.72 2.65 -12.25
CA LEU A 32 -3.51 2.85 -11.03
C LEU A 32 -4.31 4.15 -11.07
N THR A 33 -3.90 5.13 -11.87
CA THR A 33 -4.71 6.33 -12.08
C THR A 33 -5.39 6.23 -13.42
N THR A 34 -6.64 6.66 -13.46
CA THR A 34 -7.44 6.76 -14.68
C THR A 34 -7.24 8.10 -15.40
N LEU A 35 -6.17 8.80 -15.06
CA LEU A 35 -5.87 10.09 -15.65
C LEU A 35 -5.25 9.83 -17.01
N ASP A 36 -5.90 10.35 -18.05
CA ASP A 36 -5.38 10.28 -19.42
C ASP A 36 -4.29 11.34 -19.66
N TYR A 37 -3.32 11.41 -18.76
CA TYR A 37 -2.13 12.23 -18.96
C TYR A 37 -1.14 11.45 -19.83
N PRO A 38 -0.50 12.10 -20.82
CA PRO A 38 0.52 11.47 -21.64
C PRO A 38 1.85 11.44 -20.89
N TYR A 39 1.91 10.72 -19.76
CA TYR A 39 3.08 10.60 -18.88
C TYR A 39 4.36 10.24 -19.64
N LYS A 40 4.26 9.37 -20.65
CA LYS A 40 5.38 9.02 -21.54
C LYS A 40 5.89 10.22 -22.35
N LYS A 41 5.02 11.12 -22.82
CA LYS A 41 5.39 12.37 -23.51
C LYS A 41 6.02 13.35 -22.54
N ILE A 42 5.47 13.46 -21.32
CA ILE A 42 5.98 14.31 -20.23
C ILE A 42 7.42 13.89 -19.84
N LEU A 43 7.67 12.59 -19.68
CA LEU A 43 9.02 12.07 -19.46
C LEU A 43 9.96 12.34 -20.65
N LYS A 44 9.48 12.18 -21.88
CA LYS A 44 10.27 12.44 -23.10
C LYS A 44 10.68 13.90 -23.24
N CYS A 45 9.92 14.85 -22.68
CA CYS A 45 10.33 16.26 -22.65
C CYS A 45 11.20 16.62 -21.44
N GLY A 46 11.66 15.62 -20.65
CA GLY A 46 12.59 15.83 -19.56
C GLY A 46 11.95 16.27 -18.23
N ILE A 47 10.63 16.15 -18.07
CA ILE A 47 9.95 16.44 -16.79
C ILE A 47 9.99 15.17 -15.93
N CYS A 48 10.56 15.29 -14.72
CA CYS A 48 10.66 14.18 -13.77
C CYS A 48 9.37 14.04 -12.98
N LEU A 49 8.60 12.96 -13.19
CA LEU A 49 7.36 12.69 -12.47
C LEU A 49 7.62 12.49 -10.98
N THR A 50 8.78 11.96 -10.62
CA THR A 50 9.13 11.76 -9.21
C THR A 50 9.50 13.05 -8.51
N GLN A 51 9.83 14.14 -9.23
CA GLN A 51 10.25 15.44 -8.67
C GLN A 51 9.16 16.50 -8.75
N GLU A 52 8.49 16.57 -9.90
CA GLU A 52 7.49 17.59 -10.17
C GLU A 52 6.37 17.51 -9.10
N PRO A 53 6.12 18.60 -8.34
CA PRO A 53 5.22 18.58 -7.19
C PRO A 53 3.82 18.00 -7.42
N PHE A 54 3.19 18.29 -8.56
CA PHE A 54 1.86 17.74 -8.85
C PHE A 54 1.93 16.23 -9.07
N PHE A 55 2.78 15.72 -9.97
CA PHE A 55 2.90 14.28 -10.21
C PHE A 55 3.42 13.51 -9.00
N ARG A 56 4.34 14.12 -8.23
CA ARG A 56 4.82 13.54 -6.97
C ARG A 56 3.70 13.44 -5.93
N SER A 57 2.81 14.43 -5.87
CA SER A 57 1.62 14.36 -4.99
C SER A 57 0.73 13.16 -5.33
N LEU A 58 0.54 12.85 -6.61
CA LEU A 58 -0.23 11.69 -7.06
C LEU A 58 0.43 10.37 -6.63
N LEU A 59 1.74 10.25 -6.85
CA LEU A 59 2.51 9.05 -6.47
C LEU A 59 2.49 8.81 -4.95
N LEU A 60 2.69 9.86 -4.16
CA LEU A 60 2.65 9.79 -2.70
C LEU A 60 1.25 9.44 -2.17
N CYS A 61 0.20 9.93 -2.83
CA CYS A 61 -1.19 9.57 -2.52
C CYS A 61 -1.45 8.08 -2.75
N VAL A 62 -1.09 7.57 -3.93
CA VAL A 62 -1.20 6.15 -4.28
C VAL A 62 -0.43 5.30 -3.27
N TYR A 63 0.83 5.67 -2.98
CA TYR A 63 1.67 4.95 -2.02
C TYR A 63 1.01 4.89 -0.63
N LYS A 64 0.62 6.04 -0.08
CA LYS A 64 0.01 6.14 1.26
C LYS A 64 -1.22 5.26 1.40
N VAL A 65 -2.14 5.35 0.45
CA VAL A 65 -3.40 4.61 0.51
C VAL A 65 -3.19 3.12 0.24
N ALA A 66 -2.27 2.75 -0.64
CA ALA A 66 -1.95 1.34 -0.88
C ALA A 66 -1.36 0.67 0.37
N ILE A 67 -0.44 1.34 1.08
CA ILE A 67 0.10 0.84 2.36
C ILE A 67 -1.01 0.74 3.42
N ASP A 68 -1.88 1.74 3.53
CA ASP A 68 -3.04 1.69 4.43
C ASP A 68 -4.00 0.53 4.10
N GLN A 69 -4.26 0.26 2.82
CA GLN A 69 -5.09 -0.86 2.37
C GLN A 69 -4.44 -2.23 2.60
N LEU A 70 -3.12 -2.33 2.47
CA LEU A 70 -2.38 -3.54 2.83
C LEU A 70 -2.48 -3.82 4.33
N ARG A 71 -2.35 -2.80 5.19
CA ARG A 71 -2.52 -2.96 6.65
C ARG A 71 -3.96 -3.37 7.00
N ALA A 72 -4.94 -2.59 6.55
CA ALA A 72 -6.32 -2.72 7.02
C ALA A 72 -7.10 -3.87 6.36
N LYS A 73 -6.74 -4.25 5.13
CA LYS A 73 -7.52 -5.21 4.32
C LYS A 73 -6.66 -6.25 3.61
N THR A 74 -5.33 -6.22 3.75
CA THR A 74 -4.42 -7.14 3.04
C THR A 74 -4.69 -7.18 1.53
N ARG A 75 -4.95 -6.01 0.92
CA ARG A 75 -5.22 -5.90 -0.53
C ARG A 75 -3.94 -6.07 -1.34
N ILE A 76 -3.52 -7.31 -1.54
CA ILE A 76 -2.34 -7.69 -2.32
C ILE A 76 -2.75 -7.84 -3.78
N ALA A 77 -2.09 -7.11 -4.67
CA ALA A 77 -2.35 -7.21 -6.11
C ALA A 77 -1.75 -8.50 -6.68
N ILE A 78 -2.54 -9.23 -7.46
CA ILE A 78 -2.03 -10.27 -8.35
C ILE A 78 -1.53 -9.58 -9.63
N PRO A 79 -0.35 -9.97 -10.17
CA PRO A 79 0.13 -9.37 -11.42
C PRO A 79 -0.91 -9.52 -12.54
N PRO A 80 -1.13 -8.49 -13.38
CA PRO A 80 -2.11 -8.53 -14.46
C PRO A 80 -1.95 -9.71 -15.42
N GLU A 81 -0.76 -10.26 -15.59
CA GLU A 81 -0.55 -11.42 -16.44
C GLU A 81 -1.05 -12.75 -15.83
N TYR A 82 -1.47 -12.75 -14.56
CA TYR A 82 -1.85 -13.93 -13.78
C TYR A 82 -3.22 -13.86 -13.08
N GLY A 83 -3.99 -12.78 -13.25
CA GLY A 83 -5.32 -12.71 -12.65
C GLY A 83 -6.23 -11.62 -13.21
N ARG A 84 -7.54 -11.85 -13.16
CA ARG A 84 -8.61 -10.97 -13.65
C ARG A 84 -9.84 -11.07 -12.75
N ASN A 85 -10.61 -9.98 -12.68
CA ASN A 85 -12.03 -10.03 -12.32
C ASN A 85 -12.83 -9.97 -13.62
N MET A 86 -13.78 -10.89 -13.81
CA MET A 86 -14.58 -11.00 -15.03
C MET A 86 -16.02 -11.29 -14.71
N LEU A 87 -16.93 -10.78 -15.53
CA LEU A 87 -18.33 -11.16 -15.49
C LEU A 87 -18.48 -12.64 -15.85
N GLY A 88 -19.32 -13.34 -15.09
CA GLY A 88 -19.71 -14.71 -15.41
C GLY A 88 -20.81 -14.74 -16.46
N ILE A 89 -20.67 -15.62 -17.45
CA ILE A 89 -21.73 -15.91 -18.42
C ILE A 89 -21.83 -17.42 -18.69
N ILE A 90 -22.90 -17.83 -19.36
CA ILE A 90 -23.18 -19.24 -19.69
C ILE A 90 -22.77 -19.57 -21.13
N ASP A 91 -22.29 -20.79 -21.35
CA ASP A 91 -22.06 -21.34 -22.68
C ASP A 91 -23.36 -21.74 -23.37
N GLU A 92 -23.92 -20.84 -24.17
CA GLU A 92 -25.14 -21.10 -24.96
C GLU A 92 -24.94 -22.18 -26.03
N THR A 93 -23.68 -22.50 -26.40
CA THR A 93 -23.37 -23.51 -27.42
C THR A 93 -23.34 -24.94 -26.88
N LYS A 94 -23.31 -25.11 -25.54
CA LYS A 94 -23.23 -26.40 -24.84
C LYS A 94 -22.03 -27.25 -25.25
N THR A 95 -20.89 -26.60 -25.50
CA THR A 95 -19.65 -27.25 -25.91
C THR A 95 -18.70 -27.51 -24.75
N LEU A 96 -18.71 -26.64 -23.73
CA LEU A 96 -17.92 -26.82 -22.51
C LEU A 96 -18.45 -27.99 -21.67
N GLN A 97 -17.53 -28.84 -21.22
CA GLN A 97 -17.85 -29.92 -20.28
C GLN A 97 -17.81 -29.42 -18.83
N TYR A 98 -18.46 -30.15 -17.94
CA TYR A 98 -18.38 -29.89 -16.51
C TYR A 98 -16.93 -30.00 -16.01
N GLY A 99 -16.45 -28.96 -15.33
CA GLY A 99 -15.06 -28.77 -14.91
C GLY A 99 -14.23 -27.88 -15.85
N GLN A 100 -14.78 -27.53 -17.02
CA GLN A 100 -14.14 -26.65 -17.99
C GLN A 100 -14.74 -25.24 -17.97
N VAL A 101 -13.92 -24.26 -18.34
CA VAL A 101 -14.34 -22.87 -18.57
C VAL A 101 -13.69 -22.34 -19.85
N PHE A 102 -14.32 -21.38 -20.51
CA PHE A 102 -13.68 -20.61 -21.59
C PHE A 102 -13.35 -19.21 -21.10
N ILE A 103 -12.11 -18.78 -21.32
CA ILE A 103 -11.62 -17.46 -20.89
C ILE A 103 -10.79 -16.86 -22.02
N GLN A 104 -11.22 -15.70 -22.49
CA GLN A 104 -10.52 -14.87 -23.45
C GLN A 104 -10.45 -13.45 -22.92
N TYR A 105 -9.26 -12.87 -22.88
CA TYR A 105 -9.05 -11.59 -22.22
C TYR A 105 -8.19 -10.64 -23.06
N SER A 106 -8.49 -9.35 -22.93
CA SER A 106 -7.73 -8.23 -23.46
C SER A 106 -6.31 -8.20 -22.85
N GLU A 107 -5.29 -8.12 -23.69
CA GLU A 107 -3.89 -8.08 -23.24
C GLU A 107 -3.59 -6.80 -22.45
N GLU A 108 -4.17 -5.67 -22.87
CA GLU A 108 -4.06 -4.39 -22.17
C GLU A 108 -5.30 -4.16 -21.31
N LEU A 109 -5.09 -4.05 -19.99
CA LEU A 109 -6.18 -3.77 -19.05
C LEU A 109 -6.89 -2.45 -19.38
N GLY A 110 -8.22 -2.50 -19.46
CA GLY A 110 -9.07 -1.34 -19.72
C GLY A 110 -9.11 -0.89 -21.19
N ASN A 111 -8.42 -1.58 -22.10
CA ASN A 111 -8.45 -1.31 -23.53
C ASN A 111 -9.18 -2.44 -24.28
N ILE A 112 -10.46 -2.21 -24.58
CA ILE A 112 -11.35 -3.16 -25.26
C ILE A 112 -10.93 -3.41 -26.72
N GLU A 113 -10.16 -2.49 -27.32
CA GLU A 113 -9.62 -2.65 -28.67
C GLU A 113 -8.29 -3.41 -28.69
N SER A 114 -7.74 -3.77 -27.53
CA SER A 114 -6.47 -4.49 -27.46
C SER A 114 -6.59 -5.91 -28.03
N PRO A 115 -5.47 -6.48 -28.53
CA PRO A 115 -5.43 -7.90 -28.87
C PRO A 115 -5.89 -8.76 -27.69
N THR A 116 -6.57 -9.87 -28.00
CA THR A 116 -7.06 -10.79 -26.98
C THR A 116 -6.29 -12.09 -26.98
N LYS A 117 -6.16 -12.69 -25.80
CA LYS A 117 -5.54 -14.00 -25.60
C LYS A 117 -6.53 -15.00 -25.02
N VAL A 118 -6.62 -16.17 -25.64
CA VAL A 118 -7.35 -17.33 -25.09
C VAL A 118 -6.48 -18.04 -24.06
N LEU A 119 -7.02 -18.26 -22.87
CA LEU A 119 -6.32 -18.92 -21.77
C LEU A 119 -6.52 -20.45 -21.86
N LYS A 120 -5.41 -21.20 -21.89
CA LYS A 120 -5.42 -22.68 -21.88
C LYS A 120 -4.56 -23.21 -20.74
N ARG A 121 -5.15 -23.40 -19.56
CA ARG A 121 -4.49 -23.95 -18.36
C ARG A 121 -5.48 -24.14 -17.22
N THR A 122 -5.02 -24.80 -16.17
CA THR A 122 -5.71 -24.80 -14.88
C THR A 122 -5.80 -23.39 -14.30
N VAL A 123 -6.98 -23.02 -13.84
CA VAL A 123 -7.28 -21.74 -13.20
C VAL A 123 -7.95 -21.97 -11.85
N VAL A 124 -7.71 -21.06 -10.89
CA VAL A 124 -8.47 -20.94 -9.65
C VAL A 124 -9.50 -19.83 -9.85
N VAL A 125 -10.76 -20.12 -9.58
CA VAL A 125 -11.89 -19.20 -9.69
C VAL A 125 -12.60 -19.15 -8.36
N THR A 126 -13.02 -17.96 -7.95
CA THR A 126 -13.81 -17.77 -6.74
C THR A 126 -14.74 -16.57 -6.87
N LYS A 127 -15.77 -16.52 -6.05
CA LYS A 127 -16.65 -15.36 -5.87
C LYS A 127 -16.57 -14.85 -4.45
N ASN A 128 -16.49 -13.53 -4.30
CA ASN A 128 -16.43 -12.90 -2.99
C ASN A 128 -17.84 -12.60 -2.46
N PRO A 129 -18.09 -12.74 -1.15
CA PRO A 129 -17.17 -13.23 -0.11
C PRO A 129 -17.06 -14.77 -0.08
N CYS A 130 -15.86 -15.28 0.22
CA CYS A 130 -15.56 -16.71 0.34
C CYS A 130 -15.60 -17.13 1.83
N MET A 131 -16.50 -18.02 2.21
CA MET A 131 -16.69 -18.45 3.61
C MET A 131 -16.46 -19.95 3.77
N HIS A 132 -16.89 -20.75 2.80
CA HIS A 132 -16.77 -22.19 2.80
C HIS A 132 -15.51 -22.63 2.00
N PRO A 133 -14.80 -23.71 2.38
CA PRO A 133 -13.64 -24.19 1.63
C PRO A 133 -13.94 -24.52 0.17
N GLY A 134 -15.19 -24.92 -0.11
CA GLY A 134 -15.68 -25.21 -1.46
C GLY A 134 -15.92 -23.97 -2.34
N ASP A 135 -15.90 -22.75 -1.78
CA ASP A 135 -16.17 -21.52 -2.54
C ASP A 135 -15.04 -21.19 -3.53
N VAL A 136 -13.84 -21.75 -3.33
CA VAL A 136 -12.70 -21.61 -4.22
C VAL A 136 -12.59 -22.88 -5.08
N ARG A 137 -12.64 -22.72 -6.40
CA ARG A 137 -12.70 -23.83 -7.36
C ARG A 137 -11.55 -23.80 -8.34
N LYS A 138 -11.07 -24.98 -8.69
CA LYS A 138 -10.10 -25.24 -9.75
C LYS A 138 -10.87 -25.71 -10.98
N PHE A 139 -10.67 -25.04 -12.11
CA PHE A 139 -11.25 -25.38 -13.41
C PHE A 139 -10.16 -25.51 -14.48
N GLU A 140 -10.47 -26.21 -15.55
CA GLU A 140 -9.63 -26.27 -16.75
C GLU A 140 -10.09 -25.19 -17.75
N ALA A 141 -9.29 -24.15 -17.96
CA ALA A 141 -9.55 -23.20 -19.04
C ALA A 141 -9.16 -23.86 -20.38
N VAL A 142 -10.13 -23.98 -21.28
CA VAL A 142 -9.98 -24.63 -22.59
C VAL A 142 -10.31 -23.67 -23.72
N ASP A 143 -9.84 -24.01 -24.91
CA ASP A 143 -10.11 -23.24 -26.12
C ASP A 143 -11.29 -23.82 -26.88
N VAL A 144 -12.30 -22.98 -27.08
CA VAL A 144 -13.52 -23.31 -27.80
C VAL A 144 -13.72 -22.27 -28.90
N PRO A 145 -13.45 -22.60 -30.18
CA PRO A 145 -13.55 -21.66 -31.30
C PRO A 145 -14.93 -20.99 -31.43
N ALA A 146 -16.00 -21.69 -31.07
CA ALA A 146 -17.36 -21.14 -31.11
C ALA A 146 -17.56 -19.96 -30.12
N LEU A 147 -16.73 -19.86 -29.07
CA LEU A 147 -16.83 -18.85 -28.01
C LEU A 147 -15.87 -17.67 -28.19
N HIS A 148 -15.05 -17.62 -29.25
CA HIS A 148 -14.05 -16.55 -29.49
C HIS A 148 -14.63 -15.14 -29.63
N HIS A 149 -15.93 -15.03 -29.86
CA HIS A 149 -16.65 -13.76 -29.92
C HIS A 149 -16.84 -13.14 -28.53
N ILE A 150 -16.74 -13.93 -27.45
CA ILE A 150 -16.84 -13.49 -26.06
C ILE A 150 -15.46 -13.05 -25.57
N LYS A 151 -15.37 -11.83 -25.02
CA LYS A 151 -14.14 -11.21 -24.53
C LYS A 151 -14.35 -10.69 -23.11
N ASP A 152 -13.31 -10.77 -22.29
CA ASP A 152 -13.26 -10.24 -20.92
C ASP A 152 -14.38 -10.77 -19.99
N CYS A 153 -14.86 -11.98 -20.28
CA CYS A 153 -15.83 -12.72 -19.49
C CYS A 153 -15.28 -14.13 -19.21
N ILE A 154 -15.76 -14.76 -18.14
CA ILE A 154 -15.60 -16.19 -17.91
C ILE A 154 -16.87 -16.92 -18.33
N VAL A 155 -16.73 -17.91 -19.21
CA VAL A 155 -17.86 -18.71 -19.70
C VAL A 155 -17.90 -20.04 -18.95
N PHE A 156 -19.01 -20.27 -18.27
CA PHE A 156 -19.29 -21.51 -17.55
C PHE A 156 -20.11 -22.49 -18.41
N PRO A 157 -19.96 -23.81 -18.20
CA PRO A 157 -20.67 -24.81 -18.97
C PRO A 157 -22.17 -24.78 -18.68
N ALA A 158 -22.99 -24.87 -19.71
CA ALA A 158 -24.44 -25.04 -19.59
C ALA A 158 -24.87 -26.47 -19.23
N VAL A 159 -23.94 -27.42 -19.25
CA VAL A 159 -24.18 -28.84 -18.98
C VAL A 159 -23.32 -29.33 -17.82
N GLY A 160 -23.89 -30.14 -16.95
CA GLY A 160 -23.19 -30.68 -15.79
C GLY A 160 -24.13 -31.08 -14.66
N LYS A 161 -23.54 -31.58 -13.57
CA LYS A 161 -24.30 -32.04 -12.40
C LYS A 161 -24.81 -30.91 -11.49
N ARG A 162 -24.16 -29.75 -11.55
CA ARG A 162 -24.45 -28.54 -10.76
C ARG A 162 -23.87 -27.33 -11.50
N PRO A 163 -24.49 -26.14 -11.46
CA PRO A 163 -23.88 -24.95 -12.05
C PRO A 163 -22.60 -24.56 -11.29
N HIS A 164 -21.49 -24.30 -11.99
CA HIS A 164 -20.25 -23.84 -11.35
C HIS A 164 -20.38 -22.51 -10.59
N PRO A 165 -21.16 -21.52 -11.05
CA PRO A 165 -21.54 -20.35 -10.25
C PRO A 165 -22.05 -20.70 -8.85
N ASP A 166 -23.03 -21.59 -8.77
CA ASP A 166 -23.68 -22.01 -7.52
C ASP A 166 -22.70 -22.78 -6.60
N GLU A 167 -21.69 -23.46 -7.16
CA GLU A 167 -20.63 -24.10 -6.37
C GLU A 167 -19.74 -23.10 -5.61
N MET A 168 -19.77 -21.82 -5.98
CA MET A 168 -18.95 -20.75 -5.42
C MET A 168 -19.81 -19.74 -4.67
N ALA A 169 -19.97 -19.90 -3.35
CA ALA A 169 -20.75 -18.97 -2.53
C ALA A 169 -22.22 -18.78 -2.99
N GLY A 170 -22.81 -19.77 -3.66
CA GLY A 170 -24.20 -19.73 -4.13
C GLY A 170 -24.43 -18.66 -5.21
N SER A 171 -23.41 -18.36 -6.02
CA SER A 171 -23.45 -17.32 -7.04
C SER A 171 -24.38 -17.67 -8.22
N ASP A 172 -24.73 -16.65 -9.00
CA ASP A 172 -25.44 -16.81 -10.25
C ASP A 172 -24.77 -16.02 -11.41
N LEU A 173 -25.54 -15.68 -12.44
CA LEU A 173 -25.07 -15.01 -13.66
C LEU A 173 -25.91 -13.75 -13.97
N ASP A 174 -26.46 -13.08 -12.96
CA ASP A 174 -27.28 -11.86 -13.12
C ASP A 174 -26.45 -10.56 -13.21
N GLY A 175 -25.13 -10.69 -13.10
CA GLY A 175 -24.17 -9.58 -13.00
C GLY A 175 -22.95 -9.88 -12.14
N ASP A 176 -22.88 -11.08 -11.55
CA ASP A 176 -21.78 -11.51 -10.70
C ASP A 176 -20.40 -11.48 -11.40
N GLU A 177 -19.42 -10.96 -10.67
CA GLU A 177 -18.00 -10.96 -11.05
C GLU A 177 -17.23 -12.06 -10.32
N TYR A 178 -16.37 -12.74 -11.06
CA TYR A 178 -15.54 -13.84 -10.57
C TYR A 178 -14.08 -13.43 -10.58
N VAL A 179 -13.38 -13.74 -9.48
CA VAL A 179 -11.93 -13.59 -9.38
C VAL A 179 -11.29 -14.84 -9.96
N ILE A 180 -10.49 -14.66 -11.01
CA ILE A 180 -9.83 -15.72 -11.75
C ILE A 180 -8.33 -15.53 -11.61
N MET A 181 -7.63 -16.57 -11.17
CA MET A 181 -6.19 -16.56 -10.94
C MET A 181 -5.55 -17.76 -11.61
N TRP A 182 -4.43 -17.54 -12.27
CA TRP A 182 -3.59 -18.58 -12.86
C TRP A 182 -2.11 -18.38 -12.52
N TYR A 183 -1.87 -17.85 -11.33
CA TYR A 183 -0.57 -17.75 -10.70
C TYR A 183 -0.20 -19.10 -10.10
N ASP A 184 0.83 -19.77 -10.61
CA ASP A 184 1.12 -21.18 -10.30
C ASP A 184 1.23 -21.46 -8.80
N ASP A 185 1.88 -20.59 -8.02
CA ASP A 185 2.02 -20.81 -6.57
C ASP A 185 0.72 -20.58 -5.76
N LEU A 186 -0.34 -20.06 -6.40
CA LEU A 186 -1.68 -19.91 -5.80
C LEU A 186 -2.65 -21.01 -6.24
N VAL A 187 -2.26 -21.86 -7.20
CA VAL A 187 -3.05 -23.04 -7.59
C VAL A 187 -2.80 -24.14 -6.55
N PHE A 188 -3.81 -24.44 -5.74
CA PHE A 188 -3.72 -25.48 -4.73
C PHE A 188 -3.62 -26.88 -5.37
N SER A 189 -2.81 -27.76 -4.77
CA SER A 189 -2.50 -29.09 -5.31
C SER A 189 -3.63 -30.08 -5.09
N GLU A 190 -4.39 -29.90 -4.01
CA GLU A 190 -5.53 -30.72 -3.67
C GLU A 190 -6.67 -30.59 -4.70
N ASP A 191 -7.56 -31.57 -4.69
CA ASP A 191 -8.80 -31.50 -5.45
C ASP A 191 -9.78 -30.49 -4.84
N ASN A 192 -10.75 -30.07 -5.64
CA ASN A 192 -11.80 -29.18 -5.16
C ASN A 192 -12.53 -29.78 -3.97
N TYR A 193 -12.64 -28.99 -2.89
CA TYR A 193 -13.51 -29.34 -1.78
C TYR A 193 -14.97 -29.37 -2.25
N SER A 194 -15.79 -30.24 -1.66
CA SER A 194 -17.22 -30.30 -1.99
C SER A 194 -17.87 -28.93 -1.80
N ALA A 195 -18.69 -28.50 -2.76
CA ALA A 195 -19.43 -27.25 -2.61
C ALA A 195 -20.45 -27.37 -1.47
N MET A 196 -20.72 -26.27 -0.77
CA MET A 196 -21.80 -26.22 0.22
C MET A 196 -23.16 -26.26 -0.49
N ASP A 197 -24.19 -26.74 0.17
CA ASP A 197 -25.56 -26.60 -0.32
C ASP A 197 -26.11 -25.23 0.11
N TYR A 198 -26.69 -24.48 -0.84
CA TYR A 198 -27.33 -23.19 -0.61
C TYR A 198 -28.86 -23.33 -0.76
N PRO A 199 -29.56 -23.85 0.27
CA PRO A 199 -31.01 -23.97 0.21
C PRO A 199 -31.67 -22.59 0.16
N PRO A 200 -32.82 -22.44 -0.54
CA PRO A 200 -33.55 -21.18 -0.55
C PRO A 200 -34.02 -20.81 0.86
N ASN A 201 -34.01 -19.52 1.14
CA ASN A 201 -34.57 -18.99 2.37
C ASN A 201 -36.08 -19.28 2.46
N PRO A 202 -36.63 -19.48 3.68
CA PRO A 202 -38.08 -19.53 3.86
C PRO A 202 -38.72 -18.22 3.39
N GLU A 203 -39.69 -18.31 2.49
CA GLU A 203 -40.44 -17.14 2.04
C GLU A 203 -41.44 -16.71 3.11
N LYS A 204 -41.42 -15.42 3.48
CA LYS A 204 -42.47 -14.80 4.28
C LYS A 204 -43.50 -14.17 3.34
N SER A 205 -44.69 -14.74 3.28
CA SER A 205 -45.81 -14.15 2.55
C SER A 205 -46.37 -12.95 3.33
N HIS A 206 -46.66 -11.85 2.64
CA HIS A 206 -47.43 -10.73 3.18
C HIS A 206 -48.85 -10.77 2.59
N GLU A 207 -49.86 -10.68 3.44
CA GLU A 207 -51.26 -10.74 3.00
C GLU A 207 -51.76 -9.35 2.59
N GLY A 208 -52.21 -9.23 1.33
CA GLY A 208 -52.83 -8.02 0.81
C GLY A 208 -51.84 -7.06 0.14
N SER A 209 -52.25 -5.80 -0.02
CA SER A 209 -51.43 -4.77 -0.66
C SER A 209 -50.45 -4.14 0.32
N ILE A 210 -49.18 -3.98 -0.10
CA ILE A 210 -48.13 -3.30 0.67
C ILE A 210 -48.52 -1.84 0.94
N LYS A 211 -48.53 -1.43 2.21
CA LYS A 211 -48.77 -0.04 2.66
C LYS A 211 -47.45 0.60 3.10
N VAL A 212 -47.46 1.93 3.23
CA VAL A 212 -46.30 2.70 3.70
C VAL A 212 -45.85 2.26 5.10
N ALA A 213 -46.79 1.88 5.98
CA ALA A 213 -46.47 1.36 7.31
C ALA A 213 -45.64 0.07 7.23
N ASP A 214 -45.98 -0.84 6.33
CA ASP A 214 -45.22 -2.09 6.11
C ASP A 214 -43.79 -1.79 5.65
N MET A 215 -43.60 -0.76 4.82
CA MET A 215 -42.27 -0.33 4.35
C MET A 215 -41.43 0.24 5.51
N ILE A 216 -42.03 1.04 6.38
CA ILE A 216 -41.35 1.60 7.57
C ILE A 216 -40.96 0.49 8.53
N ASP A 217 -41.88 -0.45 8.80
CA ASP A 217 -41.63 -1.59 9.69
C ASP A 217 -40.52 -2.49 9.14
N PHE A 218 -40.51 -2.75 7.82
CA PHE A 218 -39.43 -3.50 7.19
C PHE A 218 -38.09 -2.77 7.28
N LEU A 219 -38.05 -1.45 7.05
CA LEU A 219 -36.83 -0.66 7.18
C LEU A 219 -36.27 -0.73 8.61
N CYS A 220 -37.12 -0.57 9.63
CA CYS A 220 -36.74 -0.72 11.03
C CYS A 220 -36.21 -2.14 11.31
N THR A 221 -36.89 -3.16 10.79
CA THR A 221 -36.47 -4.56 10.91
C THR A 221 -35.11 -4.78 10.24
N TYR A 222 -34.87 -4.19 9.06
CA TYR A 222 -33.60 -4.29 8.35
C TYR A 222 -32.46 -3.68 9.14
N ILE A 223 -32.63 -2.46 9.66
CA ILE A 223 -31.61 -1.78 10.47
C ILE A 223 -31.25 -2.61 11.71
N GLN A 224 -32.22 -3.26 12.34
CA GLN A 224 -31.98 -4.10 13.52
C GLN A 224 -31.27 -5.43 13.21
N ASN A 225 -31.36 -5.90 11.96
CA ASN A 225 -30.94 -7.25 11.58
C ASN A 225 -29.75 -7.30 10.62
N ASP A 226 -29.19 -6.15 10.23
CA ASP A 226 -27.94 -6.08 9.49
C ASP A 226 -26.76 -6.55 10.35
N ASN A 227 -26.49 -7.86 10.29
CA ASN A 227 -25.47 -8.52 11.11
C ASN A 227 -24.39 -9.24 10.27
N ILE A 228 -24.35 -9.00 8.95
CA ILE A 228 -23.47 -9.71 8.02
C ILE A 228 -21.98 -9.50 8.35
N GLY A 229 -21.61 -8.28 8.73
CA GLY A 229 -20.25 -7.94 9.14
C GLY A 229 -19.84 -8.64 10.45
N VAL A 230 -20.80 -8.88 11.35
CA VAL A 230 -20.55 -9.59 12.61
C VAL A 230 -20.23 -11.05 12.33
N LEU A 231 -20.97 -11.72 11.43
CA LEU A 231 -20.69 -13.10 11.03
C LEU A 231 -19.33 -13.21 10.32
N ALA A 232 -19.03 -12.29 9.38
CA ALA A 232 -17.74 -12.28 8.67
C ALA A 232 -16.54 -12.14 9.64
N HIS A 233 -16.61 -11.21 10.58
CA HIS A 233 -15.56 -11.01 11.58
C HIS A 233 -15.43 -12.21 12.52
N ALA A 234 -16.54 -12.83 12.90
CA ALA A 234 -16.52 -14.03 13.74
C ALA A 234 -15.85 -15.21 13.02
N HIS A 235 -16.23 -15.45 11.77
CA HIS A 235 -15.60 -16.47 10.93
C HIS A 235 -14.09 -16.24 10.79
N LEU A 236 -13.67 -15.00 10.50
CA LEU A 236 -12.26 -14.65 10.34
C LEU A 236 -11.45 -14.90 11.63
N ALA A 237 -11.98 -14.50 12.80
CA ALA A 237 -11.33 -14.73 14.07
C ALA A 237 -11.22 -16.24 14.40
N TRP A 238 -12.30 -17.01 14.20
CA TRP A 238 -12.28 -18.45 14.45
C TRP A 238 -11.35 -19.20 13.50
N ALA A 239 -11.32 -18.79 12.22
CA ALA A 239 -10.43 -19.38 11.22
C ALA A 239 -8.96 -19.11 11.53
N ASP A 240 -8.63 -18.04 12.26
CA ASP A 240 -7.27 -17.78 12.71
C ASP A 240 -6.90 -18.55 13.99
N VAL A 241 -7.82 -18.61 14.97
CA VAL A 241 -7.57 -19.29 16.27
C VAL A 241 -7.48 -20.81 16.12
N HIS A 242 -8.36 -21.42 15.32
CA HIS A 242 -8.43 -22.88 15.23
C HIS A 242 -7.33 -23.47 14.34
N SER A 243 -6.72 -24.56 14.77
CA SER A 243 -5.70 -25.29 13.99
C SER A 243 -6.22 -25.85 12.66
N GLN A 244 -7.52 -26.17 12.58
CA GLN A 244 -8.20 -26.58 11.35
C GLN A 244 -8.65 -25.40 10.48
N GLY A 245 -8.45 -24.16 10.96
CA GLY A 245 -8.87 -22.93 10.29
C GLY A 245 -10.33 -22.94 9.85
N ILE A 246 -10.55 -22.67 8.56
CA ILE A 246 -11.88 -22.66 7.93
C ILE A 246 -12.58 -24.03 7.94
N PHE A 247 -11.83 -25.13 8.08
CA PHE A 247 -12.39 -26.48 8.17
C PHE A 247 -12.93 -26.82 9.57
N SER A 248 -12.74 -25.94 10.55
CA SER A 248 -13.29 -26.15 11.90
C SER A 248 -14.82 -26.15 11.88
N LYS A 249 -15.43 -26.93 12.77
CA LYS A 249 -16.90 -27.02 12.88
C LYS A 249 -17.55 -25.64 13.06
N VAL A 250 -16.97 -24.77 13.89
CA VAL A 250 -17.49 -23.43 14.16
C VAL A 250 -17.47 -22.57 12.89
N CYS A 251 -16.38 -22.59 12.12
CA CYS A 251 -16.33 -21.87 10.84
C CYS A 251 -17.35 -22.40 9.84
N MET A 252 -17.48 -23.72 9.71
CA MET A 252 -18.44 -24.35 8.81
C MET A 252 -19.90 -24.04 9.19
N ASP A 253 -20.22 -23.99 10.49
CA ASP A 253 -21.55 -23.64 10.97
C ASP A 253 -21.86 -22.15 10.75
N ILE A 254 -20.88 -21.26 10.89
CA ILE A 254 -21.02 -19.84 10.52
C ILE A 254 -21.17 -19.68 8.99
N ALA A 255 -20.41 -20.43 8.19
CA ALA A 255 -20.48 -20.39 6.73
C ALA A 255 -21.88 -20.75 6.21
N LYS A 256 -22.56 -21.74 6.82
CA LYS A 256 -23.96 -22.10 6.49
C LYS A 256 -24.96 -20.99 6.78
N LYS A 257 -24.70 -20.18 7.81
CA LYS A 257 -25.57 -19.05 8.22
C LYS A 257 -25.40 -17.82 7.33
N TYR A 258 -24.22 -17.66 6.75
CA TYR A 258 -23.83 -16.44 6.05
C TYR A 258 -24.73 -16.10 4.83
N PRO A 259 -25.04 -17.03 3.91
CA PRO A 259 -25.96 -16.76 2.80
C PRO A 259 -27.37 -16.38 3.26
N LEU A 260 -27.87 -16.99 4.33
CA LEU A 260 -29.21 -16.72 4.88
C LEU A 260 -29.33 -15.25 5.30
N VAL A 261 -28.29 -14.72 5.95
CA VAL A 261 -28.19 -13.32 6.36
C VAL A 261 -28.01 -12.39 5.17
N LEU A 262 -27.17 -12.77 4.20
CA LEU A 262 -26.92 -11.96 3.00
C LEU A 262 -28.21 -11.68 2.23
N ASP A 263 -29.08 -12.68 2.11
CA ASP A 263 -30.36 -12.56 1.42
C ASP A 263 -31.50 -12.03 2.32
N PHE A 264 -31.22 -11.57 3.54
CA PHE A 264 -32.24 -11.03 4.44
C PHE A 264 -33.06 -9.91 3.79
N ALA A 265 -32.43 -9.02 3.02
CA ALA A 265 -33.11 -7.92 2.33
C ALA A 265 -34.19 -8.43 1.35
N LYS A 266 -34.00 -9.63 0.79
CA LYS A 266 -34.90 -10.27 -0.18
C LYS A 266 -35.92 -11.17 0.50
N SER A 267 -35.50 -11.93 1.52
CA SER A 267 -36.31 -12.99 2.13
C SER A 267 -37.05 -12.56 3.40
N GLY A 268 -36.57 -11.53 4.10
CA GLY A 268 -37.03 -11.17 5.45
C GLY A 268 -36.71 -12.20 6.53
N TYR A 269 -35.88 -13.20 6.23
CA TYR A 269 -35.38 -14.23 7.14
C TYR A 269 -33.92 -13.96 7.51
N THR A 270 -33.59 -14.03 8.80
CA THR A 270 -32.22 -13.83 9.30
C THR A 270 -31.90 -14.86 10.38
N CYS A 271 -30.62 -15.03 10.67
CA CYS A 271 -30.12 -15.81 11.79
C CYS A 271 -28.97 -15.08 12.49
N TYR A 272 -28.57 -15.57 13.66
CA TYR A 272 -27.55 -14.92 14.49
C TYR A 272 -26.48 -15.91 14.95
N LEU A 273 -25.33 -15.35 15.34
CA LEU A 273 -24.27 -16.10 16.01
C LEU A 273 -24.76 -16.61 17.37
N GLY A 274 -24.63 -17.92 17.57
CA GLY A 274 -24.80 -18.55 18.87
C GLY A 274 -23.69 -18.17 19.85
N SER A 275 -23.87 -18.51 21.13
CA SER A 275 -22.88 -18.18 22.18
C SER A 275 -21.48 -18.74 21.90
N GLY A 276 -21.40 -19.97 21.37
CA GLY A 276 -20.13 -20.61 20.99
C GLY A 276 -19.52 -20.11 19.68
N GLU A 277 -20.26 -19.35 18.88
CA GLU A 277 -19.80 -18.82 17.59
C GLU A 277 -19.31 -17.37 17.71
N LYS A 278 -19.51 -16.73 18.87
CA LYS A 278 -18.98 -15.39 19.16
C LYS A 278 -17.53 -15.51 19.66
N PRO A 279 -16.53 -15.00 18.92
CA PRO A 279 -15.14 -15.07 19.35
C PRO A 279 -14.93 -14.31 20.66
N LYS A 280 -14.10 -14.87 21.53
CA LYS A 280 -13.67 -14.22 22.78
C LYS A 280 -12.32 -13.50 22.62
N LEU A 281 -11.53 -13.96 21.67
CA LEU A 281 -10.20 -13.49 21.37
C LEU A 281 -10.15 -13.09 19.90
N TYR A 282 -9.45 -12.01 19.61
CA TYR A 282 -9.28 -11.50 18.25
C TYR A 282 -7.79 -11.45 17.88
N PRO A 283 -7.41 -11.84 16.65
CA PRO A 283 -6.03 -11.70 16.22
C PRO A 283 -5.63 -10.22 16.09
N ASP A 284 -4.34 -9.97 16.30
CA ASP A 284 -3.70 -8.64 16.26
C ASP A 284 -4.00 -7.85 14.99
N PHE A 285 -4.06 -8.51 13.83
CA PHE A 285 -4.37 -7.86 12.54
C PHE A 285 -5.81 -7.31 12.44
N MET A 286 -6.73 -7.69 13.34
CA MET A 286 -8.09 -7.14 13.38
C MET A 286 -8.20 -5.84 14.20
N GLU A 287 -7.11 -5.41 14.87
CA GLU A 287 -7.02 -4.15 15.61
C GLU A 287 -8.16 -3.96 16.64
N LYS A 288 -8.62 -5.05 17.28
CA LYS A 288 -9.72 -5.02 18.27
C LYS A 288 -9.27 -4.81 19.72
N GLY A 289 -7.98 -4.57 19.94
CA GLY A 289 -7.34 -4.47 21.25
C GLY A 289 -7.98 -3.46 22.21
N ALA A 290 -8.54 -2.35 21.72
CA ALA A 290 -9.17 -1.35 22.58
C ALA A 290 -10.42 -1.84 23.31
N ILE A 291 -11.15 -2.79 22.70
CA ILE A 291 -12.47 -3.23 23.19
C ILE A 291 -12.45 -4.72 23.56
N ASN A 292 -11.65 -5.53 22.87
CA ASN A 292 -11.64 -6.98 23.03
C ASN A 292 -10.23 -7.51 23.28
N ASN A 293 -10.17 -8.66 23.96
CA ASN A 293 -8.92 -9.36 24.21
C ASN A 293 -8.27 -9.79 22.89
N SER A 294 -6.99 -9.45 22.73
CA SER A 294 -6.24 -9.71 21.50
C SER A 294 -5.07 -10.67 21.72
N TYR A 295 -4.64 -11.34 20.64
CA TYR A 295 -3.47 -12.23 20.62
C TYR A 295 -2.68 -12.08 19.31
N LYS A 296 -1.40 -12.48 19.32
CA LYS A 296 -0.51 -12.45 18.15
C LYS A 296 -0.84 -13.61 17.19
N SER A 297 -1.40 -13.31 16.02
CA SER A 297 -1.69 -14.34 15.02
C SER A 297 -0.41 -14.99 14.49
N LYS A 298 -0.43 -16.32 14.41
CA LYS A 298 0.65 -17.15 13.84
C LYS A 298 0.40 -17.52 12.37
N ASN A 299 -0.70 -17.05 11.78
CA ASN A 299 -1.05 -17.35 10.39
C ASN A 299 -0.61 -16.23 9.44
N ALA A 300 -0.82 -16.45 8.14
CA ALA A 300 -0.38 -15.56 7.08
C ALA A 300 -0.79 -14.10 7.29
N LEU A 301 -2.06 -13.85 7.68
CA LEU A 301 -2.58 -12.49 7.88
C LEU A 301 -1.83 -11.73 8.99
N GLY A 302 -1.49 -12.39 10.11
CA GLY A 302 -0.69 -11.79 11.17
C GLY A 302 0.70 -11.36 10.68
N TYR A 303 1.40 -12.21 9.93
CA TYR A 303 2.71 -11.86 9.36
C TYR A 303 2.62 -10.73 8.34
N LEU A 304 1.62 -10.75 7.47
CA LEU A 304 1.38 -9.73 6.44
C LEU A 304 1.09 -8.37 7.07
N TYR A 305 0.21 -8.36 8.07
CA TYR A 305 -0.14 -7.17 8.85
C TYR A 305 1.08 -6.55 9.53
N ARG A 306 1.83 -7.32 10.33
CA ARG A 306 3.01 -6.82 11.06
C ARG A 306 4.10 -6.30 10.12
N ALA A 307 4.30 -6.96 8.97
CA ALA A 307 5.25 -6.51 7.95
C ALA A 307 4.89 -5.12 7.38
N VAL A 308 3.60 -4.82 7.19
CA VAL A 308 3.13 -3.52 6.67
C VAL A 308 2.99 -2.48 7.76
N ARG A 309 2.58 -2.87 8.97
CA ARG A 309 2.46 -1.97 10.13
C ARG A 309 3.76 -1.21 10.37
N ASN A 310 4.90 -1.86 10.13
CA ASN A 310 6.21 -1.22 10.16
C ASN A 310 6.39 -0.03 9.21
N LEU A 311 5.66 0.03 8.09
CA LEU A 311 5.72 1.14 7.13
C LEU A 311 4.81 2.32 7.48
N GLU A 312 3.90 2.19 8.44
CA GLU A 312 3.00 3.29 8.83
C GLU A 312 3.79 4.52 9.33
N ALA A 313 4.91 4.31 10.03
CA ALA A 313 5.79 5.40 10.47
C ALA A 313 6.47 6.15 9.30
N CYS A 314 6.60 5.50 8.14
CA CYS A 314 7.06 6.15 6.92
C CYS A 314 5.92 6.92 6.25
N VAL A 315 4.71 6.35 6.26
CA VAL A 315 3.50 6.99 5.71
C VAL A 315 3.11 8.24 6.49
N SER A 316 3.35 8.31 7.81
CA SER A 316 3.11 9.52 8.60
C SER A 316 3.95 10.72 8.12
N LYS A 317 5.11 10.48 7.49
CA LYS A 317 5.99 11.51 6.91
C LYS A 317 5.51 12.04 5.56
N VAL A 318 4.48 11.42 4.98
CA VAL A 318 3.91 11.84 3.70
C VAL A 318 3.06 13.09 3.91
N ASP A 319 3.69 14.25 3.72
CA ASP A 319 3.01 15.54 3.67
C ASP A 319 2.78 15.99 2.21
N ILE A 320 1.68 15.48 1.65
CA ILE A 320 1.24 15.83 0.28
C ILE A 320 0.92 17.34 0.19
N MET A 321 0.58 17.99 1.29
CA MET A 321 0.15 19.38 1.31
C MET A 321 1.33 20.36 1.29
N ASN A 322 2.51 19.96 1.77
CA ASN A 322 3.67 20.85 1.89
C ASN A 322 4.85 20.44 1.00
N LEU A 323 4.58 19.90 -0.19
CA LEU A 323 5.62 19.70 -1.20
C LEU A 323 6.26 21.03 -1.60
N GLU A 324 7.58 21.08 -1.61
CA GLU A 324 8.36 22.23 -2.08
C GLU A 324 8.03 22.54 -3.54
N ARG A 325 7.86 23.83 -3.84
CA ARG A 325 7.51 24.30 -5.17
C ARG A 325 8.69 25.04 -5.76
N GLU A 326 9.32 24.41 -6.72
CA GLU A 326 10.36 25.04 -7.53
C GLU A 326 9.80 25.28 -8.93
N LEU A 327 10.07 26.47 -9.46
CA LEU A 327 9.76 26.79 -10.85
C LEU A 327 10.77 26.09 -11.75
N ASP A 328 10.25 25.38 -12.74
CA ASP A 328 11.06 24.92 -13.84
C ASP A 328 11.28 26.06 -14.83
N GLU A 329 12.49 26.60 -14.88
CA GLU A 329 12.85 27.71 -15.77
C GLU A 329 12.56 27.41 -17.24
N ASN A 330 12.60 26.14 -17.65
CA ASN A 330 12.32 25.77 -19.03
C ASN A 330 10.82 25.73 -19.34
N LEU A 331 9.94 25.88 -18.35
CA LEU A 331 8.49 26.09 -18.55
C LEU A 331 8.11 27.58 -18.59
N ILE A 332 9.06 28.49 -18.40
CA ILE A 332 8.86 29.93 -18.50
C ILE A 332 8.98 30.36 -19.97
N TYR A 333 7.97 31.06 -20.47
CA TYR A 333 7.94 31.59 -21.83
C TYR A 333 7.87 33.13 -21.80
N HIS A 334 8.76 33.78 -22.56
CA HIS A 334 8.86 35.24 -22.57
C HIS A 334 7.54 35.93 -22.97
N GLY A 335 7.13 36.95 -22.20
CA GLY A 335 5.88 37.70 -22.41
C GLY A 335 4.66 37.08 -21.74
N TRP A 336 4.86 36.16 -20.79
CA TRP A 336 3.79 35.59 -19.96
C TRP A 336 3.16 36.63 -19.03
N GLU A 337 3.92 37.67 -18.65
CA GLU A 337 3.53 38.72 -17.71
C GLU A 337 2.27 39.45 -18.19
N HIS A 338 2.10 39.60 -19.51
CA HIS A 338 0.91 40.19 -20.13
C HIS A 338 -0.39 39.46 -19.79
N TYR A 339 -0.31 38.18 -19.39
CA TYR A 339 -1.46 37.34 -19.05
C TYR A 339 -1.56 37.01 -17.57
N ARG A 340 -0.70 37.61 -16.71
CA ARG A 340 -0.65 37.33 -15.28
C ARG A 340 -2.02 37.48 -14.61
N GLU A 341 -2.67 38.63 -14.77
CA GLU A 341 -3.96 38.92 -14.12
C GLU A 341 -5.05 37.94 -14.58
N SER A 342 -5.11 37.66 -15.89
CA SER A 342 -6.05 36.68 -16.43
C SER A 342 -5.79 35.29 -15.88
N ALA A 343 -4.52 34.87 -15.80
CA ALA A 343 -4.12 33.57 -15.25
C ALA A 343 -4.46 33.46 -13.76
N GLU A 344 -4.22 34.51 -12.96
CA GLU A 344 -4.59 34.56 -11.54
C GLU A 344 -6.10 34.42 -11.34
N ASN A 345 -6.92 35.05 -12.19
CA ASN A 345 -8.36 34.92 -12.11
C ASN A 345 -8.84 33.48 -12.37
N HIS A 346 -8.42 32.89 -13.50
CA HIS A 346 -8.79 31.51 -13.84
C HIS A 346 -8.28 30.52 -12.78
N ARG A 347 -7.06 30.72 -12.26
CA ARG A 347 -6.50 29.88 -11.19
C ARG A 347 -7.36 29.94 -9.92
N ARG A 348 -7.79 31.13 -9.50
CA ARG A 348 -8.66 31.30 -8.31
C ARG A 348 -10.01 30.63 -8.51
N GLU A 349 -10.63 30.79 -9.66
CA GLU A 349 -11.92 30.17 -9.97
C GLU A 349 -11.82 28.64 -10.03
N TYR A 350 -10.78 28.11 -10.70
CA TYR A 350 -10.51 26.68 -10.76
C TYR A 350 -10.27 26.11 -9.36
N THR A 351 -9.40 26.74 -8.59
CA THR A 351 -9.07 26.35 -7.22
C THR A 351 -10.31 26.33 -6.34
N LYS A 352 -11.14 27.37 -6.40
CA LYS A 352 -12.40 27.45 -5.64
C LYS A 352 -13.33 26.31 -6.03
N ARG A 353 -13.45 25.99 -7.32
CA ARG A 353 -14.27 24.86 -7.81
C ARG A 353 -13.75 23.52 -7.28
N VAL A 354 -12.44 23.25 -7.42
CA VAL A 354 -11.83 22.01 -6.91
C VAL A 354 -12.03 21.88 -5.40
N ASN A 355 -11.71 22.92 -4.62
CA ASN A 355 -11.88 22.90 -3.16
C ASN A 355 -13.34 22.69 -2.74
N ASN A 356 -14.30 23.25 -3.48
CA ASN A 356 -15.73 23.00 -3.22
C ASN A 356 -16.12 21.54 -3.47
N ILE A 357 -15.58 20.91 -4.53
CA ILE A 357 -15.80 19.48 -4.80
C ILE A 357 -15.19 18.64 -3.68
N LEU A 358 -13.92 18.90 -3.32
CA LEU A 358 -13.23 18.19 -2.25
C LEU A 358 -14.00 18.28 -0.94
N LYS A 359 -14.41 19.48 -0.53
CA LYS A 359 -15.20 19.70 0.68
C LYS A 359 -16.57 19.01 0.64
N LYS A 360 -17.27 19.05 -0.51
CA LYS A 360 -18.60 18.45 -0.67
C LYS A 360 -18.57 16.92 -0.49
N TYR A 361 -17.51 16.27 -0.96
CA TYR A 361 -17.35 14.81 -0.93
C TYR A 361 -16.38 14.31 0.14
N GLY A 362 -15.90 15.19 1.04
CA GLY A 362 -15.02 14.80 2.15
C GLY A 362 -13.62 14.34 1.74
N LEU A 363 -13.12 14.79 0.59
CA LEU A 363 -11.78 14.49 0.07
C LEU A 363 -10.76 15.47 0.66
N ARG A 364 -9.58 14.98 1.04
CA ARG A 364 -8.55 15.79 1.69
C ARG A 364 -7.77 16.64 0.70
N CYS A 365 -7.41 16.09 -0.45
CA CYS A 365 -6.63 16.78 -1.49
C CYS A 365 -7.06 16.40 -2.91
N GLU A 366 -6.59 17.16 -3.91
CA GLU A 366 -6.86 16.85 -5.32
C GLU A 366 -6.26 15.51 -5.76
N ALA A 367 -5.16 15.08 -5.16
CA ALA A 367 -4.53 13.81 -5.49
C ALA A 367 -5.44 12.61 -5.14
N GLU A 368 -6.14 12.66 -4.01
CA GLU A 368 -7.14 11.64 -3.64
C GLU A 368 -8.27 11.56 -4.67
N ALA A 369 -8.78 12.73 -5.11
CA ALA A 369 -9.83 12.80 -6.12
C ALA A 369 -9.38 12.27 -7.49
N LEU A 370 -8.17 12.61 -7.91
CA LEU A 370 -7.64 12.32 -9.25
C LEU A 370 -7.14 10.87 -9.38
N THR A 371 -6.55 10.34 -8.32
CA THR A 371 -6.05 8.95 -8.30
C THR A 371 -7.17 7.95 -7.97
N GLY A 372 -8.22 8.37 -7.24
CA GLY A 372 -9.23 7.47 -6.69
C GLY A 372 -8.76 6.72 -5.43
N PHE A 373 -7.52 6.96 -5.00
CA PHE A 373 -6.95 6.43 -3.77
C PHE A 373 -7.18 7.45 -2.64
N ILE A 374 -8.18 7.21 -1.78
CA ILE A 374 -8.49 8.08 -0.63
C ILE A 374 -7.94 7.46 0.66
N GLY A 375 -7.38 8.28 1.55
CA GLY A 375 -7.08 7.88 2.92
C GLY A 375 -8.33 7.74 3.81
N LYS A 376 -8.18 7.90 5.12
CA LYS A 376 -9.32 7.88 6.06
C LYS A 376 -10.27 9.06 5.79
N MET A 377 -11.55 8.80 5.51
CA MET A 377 -12.60 9.85 5.50
C MET A 377 -13.01 10.18 6.94
N SER A 378 -13.64 11.33 7.17
CA SER A 378 -14.23 11.61 8.48
C SER A 378 -15.48 10.75 8.68
N GLU A 379 -15.69 10.24 9.90
CA GLU A 379 -16.83 9.37 10.27
C GLU A 379 -18.19 9.99 9.90
N TYR A 380 -18.29 11.33 9.97
CA TYR A 380 -19.49 12.08 9.59
C TYR A 380 -19.83 12.00 8.09
N VAL A 381 -18.83 11.83 7.22
CA VAL A 381 -19.03 11.71 5.76
C VAL A 381 -19.28 10.26 5.35
N GLU A 382 -18.69 9.29 6.04
CA GLU A 382 -18.94 7.85 5.82
C GLU A 382 -20.42 7.48 5.96
N ASN A 383 -21.13 8.14 6.89
CA ASN A 383 -22.56 7.92 7.10
C ASN A 383 -23.45 8.61 6.05
N ARG A 384 -22.93 9.52 5.21
CA ARG A 384 -23.74 10.34 4.29
C ARG A 384 -23.66 9.90 2.83
N TYR A 385 -22.57 9.23 2.44
CA TYR A 385 -22.39 8.66 1.11
C TYR A 385 -21.70 7.30 1.25
N GLU A 386 -22.12 6.31 0.45
CA GLU A 386 -21.27 5.14 0.22
C GLU A 386 -19.90 5.64 -0.27
N ARG A 387 -18.84 5.29 0.46
CA ARG A 387 -17.47 5.80 0.25
C ARG A 387 -17.11 5.81 -1.23
N ASP A 388 -17.31 4.67 -1.90
CA ASP A 388 -16.95 4.42 -3.30
C ASP A 388 -17.74 5.32 -4.28
N ASN A 389 -19.02 5.61 -4.00
CA ASN A 389 -19.83 6.54 -4.77
C ASN A 389 -19.32 7.98 -4.64
N ALA A 390 -18.94 8.42 -3.43
CA ALA A 390 -18.36 9.75 -3.23
C ALA A 390 -17.05 9.92 -4.01
N ILE A 391 -16.21 8.87 -4.09
CA ILE A 391 -14.96 8.88 -4.88
C ILE A 391 -15.27 9.06 -6.35
N SER A 392 -16.11 8.19 -6.90
CA SER A 392 -16.44 8.15 -8.32
C SER A 392 -17.03 9.49 -8.78
N ILE A 393 -17.94 10.03 -7.97
CA ILE A 393 -18.59 11.32 -8.24
C ILE A 393 -17.60 12.48 -8.10
N GLY A 394 -16.85 12.53 -6.99
CA GLY A 394 -15.86 13.59 -6.74
C GLY A 394 -14.82 13.68 -7.85
N ARG A 395 -14.27 12.52 -8.25
CA ARG A 395 -13.36 12.39 -9.39
C ARG A 395 -13.99 12.89 -10.68
N THR A 396 -15.21 12.45 -11.00
CA THR A 396 -15.93 12.86 -12.21
C THR A 396 -16.07 14.38 -12.28
N TYR A 397 -16.38 15.05 -11.17
CA TYR A 397 -16.49 16.51 -11.12
C TYR A 397 -15.14 17.22 -11.25
N VAL A 398 -14.06 16.68 -10.70
CA VAL A 398 -12.71 17.25 -10.91
C VAL A 398 -12.30 17.11 -12.38
N MET A 399 -12.58 15.96 -13.01
CA MET A 399 -12.31 15.75 -14.43
C MET A 399 -13.17 16.67 -15.33
N ASP A 400 -14.44 16.91 -14.98
CA ASP A 400 -15.27 17.93 -15.63
C ASP A 400 -14.66 19.33 -15.50
N ALA A 401 -14.15 19.68 -14.31
CA ALA A 401 -13.46 20.95 -14.11
C ALA A 401 -12.24 21.08 -15.03
N ILE A 402 -11.38 20.06 -15.10
CA ILE A 402 -10.22 20.04 -16.01
C ILE A 402 -10.64 20.27 -17.47
N LYS A 403 -11.64 19.51 -17.95
CA LYS A 403 -12.16 19.64 -19.33
C LYS A 403 -12.72 21.04 -19.61
N ARG A 404 -13.47 21.60 -18.66
CA ARG A 404 -14.08 22.93 -18.77
C ARG A 404 -13.04 24.04 -18.88
N TYR A 405 -12.06 24.06 -17.98
CA TYR A 405 -11.04 25.10 -17.97
C TYR A 405 -10.09 24.98 -19.17
N ARG A 406 -9.87 23.76 -19.67
CA ARG A 406 -9.19 23.57 -20.98
C ARG A 406 -9.97 24.25 -22.11
N MET A 407 -11.29 24.08 -22.15
CA MET A 407 -12.15 24.73 -23.15
C MET A 407 -12.14 26.26 -23.00
N GLU A 408 -12.20 26.78 -21.78
CA GLU A 408 -12.13 28.22 -21.51
C GLU A 408 -10.79 28.83 -21.94
N PHE A 409 -9.69 28.12 -21.71
CA PHE A 409 -8.37 28.52 -22.20
C PHE A 409 -8.38 28.76 -23.71
N TYR A 410 -8.83 27.75 -24.48
CA TYR A 410 -8.87 27.83 -25.94
C TYR A 410 -9.85 28.90 -26.45
N LYS A 411 -11.04 29.02 -25.84
CA LYS A 411 -12.00 30.10 -26.16
C LYS A 411 -11.38 31.49 -26.01
N ALA A 412 -10.61 31.71 -24.95
CA ALA A 412 -9.97 33.00 -24.73
C ALA A 412 -8.79 33.24 -25.70
N CYS A 413 -8.04 32.21 -26.09
CA CYS A 413 -7.05 32.30 -27.16
C CYS A 413 -7.71 32.67 -28.50
N ASP A 414 -8.81 32.01 -28.86
CA ASP A 414 -9.54 32.26 -30.12
C ASP A 414 -10.15 33.66 -30.17
N LYS A 415 -10.65 34.16 -29.03
CA LYS A 415 -11.14 35.54 -28.92
C LYS A 415 -10.04 36.54 -29.22
N GLU A 416 -8.85 36.37 -28.65
CA GLU A 416 -7.72 37.25 -28.90
C GLU A 416 -7.21 37.15 -30.34
N MET A 417 -7.16 35.93 -30.89
CA MET A 417 -6.82 35.68 -32.29
C MET A 417 -7.70 36.49 -33.23
N ARG A 418 -9.03 36.49 -33.00
CA ARG A 418 -10.00 37.25 -33.79
C ARG A 418 -9.82 38.75 -33.62
N THR A 419 -9.67 39.23 -32.38
CA THR A 419 -9.52 40.67 -32.10
C THR A 419 -8.25 41.26 -32.69
N ARG A 420 -7.13 40.53 -32.63
CA ARG A 420 -5.82 40.99 -33.12
C ARG A 420 -5.51 40.54 -34.56
N ASN A 421 -6.41 39.79 -35.19
CA ASN A 421 -6.25 39.18 -36.52
C ASN A 421 -4.92 38.39 -36.69
N VAL A 422 -4.54 37.66 -35.65
CA VAL A 422 -3.26 36.94 -35.55
C VAL A 422 -3.40 35.52 -36.10
N LYS A 423 -2.42 35.01 -36.87
CA LYS A 423 -2.44 33.64 -37.43
C LYS A 423 -1.08 32.95 -37.30
N GLY A 424 -1.08 31.62 -37.45
CA GLY A 424 0.16 30.83 -37.54
C GLY A 424 1.04 30.91 -36.29
N LYS A 425 2.31 31.29 -36.46
CA LYS A 425 3.31 31.31 -35.37
C LYS A 425 2.90 32.23 -34.22
N ASP A 426 2.37 33.41 -34.52
CA ASP A 426 2.00 34.40 -33.51
C ASP A 426 0.83 33.92 -32.63
N PHE A 427 -0.10 33.13 -33.19
CA PHE A 427 -1.17 32.49 -32.42
C PHE A 427 -0.63 31.40 -31.47
N GLN A 428 0.39 30.65 -31.92
CA GLN A 428 1.08 29.70 -31.07
C GLN A 428 1.81 30.40 -29.91
N GLU A 429 2.43 31.56 -30.16
CA GLU A 429 3.07 32.33 -29.10
C GLU A 429 2.09 32.82 -28.03
N ILE A 430 0.88 33.25 -28.43
CA ILE A 430 -0.18 33.61 -27.48
C ILE A 430 -0.50 32.41 -26.57
N LYS A 431 -0.68 31.22 -27.15
CA LYS A 431 -0.93 29.99 -26.37
C LYS A 431 0.21 29.69 -25.41
N TYR A 432 1.47 29.83 -25.84
CA TYR A 432 2.63 29.58 -24.97
C TYR A 432 2.75 30.58 -23.82
N ARG A 433 2.58 31.88 -24.10
CA ARG A 433 2.60 32.93 -23.07
C ARG A 433 1.50 32.70 -22.03
N ARG A 434 0.29 32.35 -22.46
CA ARG A 434 -0.84 32.06 -21.56
C ARG A 434 -0.64 30.79 -20.74
N ALA A 435 -0.18 29.70 -21.36
CA ALA A 435 0.11 28.44 -20.66
C ALA A 435 1.24 28.61 -19.63
N SER A 436 2.30 29.33 -19.99
CA SER A 436 3.38 29.66 -19.07
C SER A 436 2.90 30.55 -17.92
N ALA A 437 2.03 31.53 -18.20
CA ALA A 437 1.41 32.34 -17.14
C ALA A 437 0.63 31.48 -16.14
N TRP A 438 -0.19 30.51 -16.61
CA TRP A 438 -0.92 29.57 -15.74
C TRP A 438 0.00 28.75 -14.84
N TYR A 439 1.14 28.29 -15.38
CA TYR A 439 2.17 27.58 -14.62
C TYR A 439 2.76 28.47 -13.53
N ILE A 440 3.24 29.66 -13.90
CA ILE A 440 3.94 30.55 -12.97
C ILE A 440 3.02 30.98 -11.83
N VAL A 441 1.81 31.47 -12.13
CA VAL A 441 0.88 31.95 -11.08
C VAL A 441 0.49 30.85 -10.10
N THR A 442 0.52 29.58 -10.53
CA THR A 442 0.22 28.43 -9.67
C THR A 442 1.38 28.09 -8.75
N TYR A 443 2.61 28.11 -9.26
CA TYR A 443 3.79 27.70 -8.49
C TYR A 443 4.34 28.83 -7.62
N THR A 444 4.13 30.10 -7.99
CA THR A 444 4.51 31.25 -7.16
C THR A 444 3.51 31.53 -6.06
N CYS A 445 2.22 31.22 -6.25
CA CYS A 445 1.19 31.52 -5.28
C CYS A 445 1.02 30.38 -4.27
N LYS A 446 1.34 30.64 -3.00
CA LYS A 446 1.29 29.64 -1.91
C LYS A 446 -0.06 29.59 -1.17
N ASP A 447 -1.05 30.34 -1.63
CA ASP A 447 -2.40 30.45 -1.03
C ASP A 447 -3.24 29.17 -1.14
N THR A 448 -2.93 28.31 -2.10
CA THR A 448 -3.64 27.06 -2.36
C THR A 448 -2.67 25.90 -2.54
N LYS A 449 -3.18 24.69 -2.27
CA LYS A 449 -2.48 23.40 -2.48
C LYS A 449 -2.90 22.68 -3.76
N VAL A 450 -3.78 23.29 -4.57
CA VAL A 450 -4.22 22.79 -5.88
C VAL A 450 -3.15 23.10 -6.93
N LEU A 451 -2.49 22.08 -7.46
CA LEU A 451 -1.39 22.15 -8.43
C LEU A 451 -1.78 21.60 -9.82
N SER A 452 -2.94 20.96 -9.97
CA SER A 452 -3.40 20.41 -11.26
C SER A 452 -3.68 21.47 -12.35
N PHE A 453 -3.90 22.74 -11.98
CA PHE A 453 -4.35 23.80 -12.90
C PHE A 453 -3.49 24.00 -14.16
N PRO A 454 -2.16 24.19 -14.08
CA PRO A 454 -1.34 24.32 -15.28
C PRO A 454 -1.23 23.03 -16.09
N TRP A 455 -1.33 21.87 -15.42
CA TRP A 455 -1.25 20.57 -16.07
C TRP A 455 -2.48 20.25 -16.92
N ILE A 456 -3.58 21.01 -16.80
CA ILE A 456 -4.67 21.04 -17.78
C ILE A 456 -4.14 21.25 -19.21
N LEU A 457 -3.01 21.96 -19.35
CA LEU A 457 -2.33 22.30 -20.60
C LEU A 457 -1.00 21.54 -20.76
N HIS A 458 -0.92 20.30 -20.25
CA HIS A 458 0.28 19.47 -20.29
C HIS A 458 0.93 19.40 -21.69
N ASP A 459 0.14 19.41 -22.75
CA ASP A 459 0.58 19.40 -24.14
C ASP A 459 1.38 20.66 -24.52
N LEU A 460 0.87 21.84 -24.19
CA LEU A 460 1.54 23.12 -24.44
C LEU A 460 2.77 23.28 -23.55
N LEU A 461 2.71 22.85 -22.29
CA LEU A 461 3.86 22.88 -21.37
C LEU A 461 5.01 21.99 -21.88
N CYS A 462 4.70 20.79 -22.39
CA CYS A 462 5.70 19.92 -23.03
C CYS A 462 6.35 20.61 -24.24
N GLU A 463 5.58 21.31 -25.06
CA GLU A 463 6.07 22.04 -26.23
C GLU A 463 6.97 23.23 -25.85
N ILE A 464 6.58 24.01 -24.84
CA ILE A 464 7.38 25.12 -24.29
C ILE A 464 8.74 24.60 -23.81
N ARG A 465 8.75 23.57 -22.97
CA ARG A 465 9.99 22.97 -22.46
C ARG A 465 10.89 22.47 -23.58
N ALA A 466 10.34 21.70 -24.51
CA ALA A 466 11.12 21.18 -25.64
C ALA A 466 11.73 22.30 -26.49
N ARG A 467 11.01 23.41 -26.68
CA ARG A 467 11.53 24.58 -27.40
C ARG A 467 12.64 25.28 -26.62
N ASN A 468 12.45 25.52 -25.33
CA ASN A 468 13.43 26.21 -24.50
C ASN A 468 14.73 25.40 -24.37
N LEU A 469 14.63 24.06 -24.25
CA LEU A 469 15.81 23.18 -24.27
C LEU A 469 16.57 23.27 -25.60
N LYS A 470 15.85 23.27 -26.73
CA LYS A 470 16.47 23.46 -28.06
C LYS A 470 17.16 24.81 -28.19
N MET A 471 16.57 25.89 -27.67
CA MET A 471 17.18 27.21 -27.68
C MET A 471 18.44 27.30 -26.80
N LYS A 472 18.50 26.51 -25.72
CA LYS A 472 19.67 26.39 -24.84
C LYS A 472 20.70 25.35 -25.32
N GLU A 473 20.49 24.74 -26.49
CA GLU A 473 21.32 23.65 -27.03
C GLU A 473 21.48 22.46 -26.05
N LEU A 474 20.48 22.24 -25.19
CA LEU A 474 20.48 21.15 -24.22
C LEU A 474 19.83 19.90 -24.81
N GLU A 475 20.49 18.75 -24.65
CA GLU A 475 19.89 17.46 -25.01
C GLU A 475 18.72 17.11 -24.09
N CYS A 476 17.57 16.83 -24.70
CA CYS A 476 16.40 16.34 -23.98
C CYS A 476 16.52 14.83 -23.79
N SER A 477 16.90 14.39 -22.58
CA SER A 477 16.96 12.98 -22.22
C SER A 477 15.80 12.59 -21.30
N VAL A 478 15.38 11.32 -21.39
CA VAL A 478 14.39 10.77 -20.46
C VAL A 478 15.05 10.65 -19.09
N PRO A 479 14.56 11.35 -18.06
CA PRO A 479 15.16 11.31 -16.74
C PRO A 479 15.10 9.89 -16.18
N ARG A 480 16.17 9.44 -15.52
CA ARG A 480 16.24 8.08 -14.96
C ARG A 480 15.78 8.06 -13.51
N SER A 481 16.34 8.93 -12.67
CA SER A 481 15.93 9.14 -11.28
C SER A 481 16.61 10.38 -10.72
N SER A 482 15.83 11.43 -10.42
CA SER A 482 16.39 12.68 -9.88
C SER A 482 17.05 12.46 -8.52
N PHE A 483 16.43 11.65 -7.66
CA PHE A 483 16.97 11.33 -6.33
C PHE A 483 18.31 10.59 -6.40
N VAL A 484 18.44 9.61 -7.31
CA VAL A 484 19.71 8.88 -7.46
C VAL A 484 20.80 9.80 -7.99
N GLU A 485 20.50 10.65 -8.95
CA GLU A 485 21.45 11.60 -9.53
C GLU A 485 21.94 12.60 -8.47
N SER A 486 21.04 13.29 -7.77
CA SER A 486 21.40 14.26 -6.73
C SER A 486 22.14 13.62 -5.55
N SER A 487 21.73 12.41 -5.14
CA SER A 487 22.40 11.68 -4.06
C SER A 487 23.82 11.26 -4.44
N ASN A 488 24.03 10.80 -5.68
CA ASN A 488 25.37 10.44 -6.14
C ASN A 488 26.30 11.65 -6.08
N GLU A 489 25.85 12.83 -6.55
CA GLU A 489 26.62 14.07 -6.50
C GLU A 489 27.00 14.44 -5.06
N ASN A 490 26.07 14.31 -4.12
CA ASN A 490 26.34 14.54 -2.69
C ASN A 490 27.41 13.58 -2.16
N PHE A 491 27.30 12.28 -2.45
CA PHE A 491 28.33 11.30 -2.07
C PHE A 491 29.69 11.66 -2.68
N PHE A 492 29.75 12.02 -3.96
CA PHE A 492 30.98 12.41 -4.63
C PHE A 492 31.62 13.64 -3.98
N ARG A 493 30.84 14.65 -3.56
CA ARG A 493 31.36 15.82 -2.82
C ARG A 493 31.94 15.43 -1.45
N MET A 494 31.44 14.36 -0.83
CA MET A 494 31.94 13.83 0.45
C MET A 494 33.21 12.95 0.31
N GLN A 495 33.75 12.76 -0.91
CA GLN A 495 34.95 11.95 -1.19
C GLN A 495 36.16 12.18 -0.26
N PRO A 496 36.51 13.41 0.17
CA PRO A 496 37.70 13.64 1.00
C PRO A 496 37.69 12.92 2.35
N ARG A 497 36.50 12.56 2.88
CA ARG A 497 36.37 11.82 4.16
C ARG A 497 36.86 10.37 4.11
N TYR A 498 36.96 9.79 2.91
CA TYR A 498 37.18 8.35 2.73
C TYR A 498 38.56 7.99 2.15
N GLN A 499 39.47 8.97 2.00
CA GLN A 499 40.75 8.80 1.31
C GLN A 499 41.84 8.03 2.08
N SER A 500 41.73 7.85 3.40
CA SER A 500 42.79 7.24 4.22
C SER A 500 42.95 5.71 4.09
N SER A 501 42.11 5.03 3.29
CA SER A 501 42.15 3.55 3.10
C SER A 501 42.07 3.09 1.64
N LEU A 502 42.31 3.99 0.69
CA LEU A 502 42.35 3.66 -0.74
C LEU A 502 43.66 2.96 -1.08
N ASN A 503 43.68 1.63 -1.02
CA ASN A 503 44.68 0.90 -1.80
C ASN A 503 44.14 -0.23 -2.69
N ASP A 504 42.84 -0.61 -2.69
CA ASP A 504 42.38 -1.68 -3.61
C ASP A 504 40.83 -1.79 -3.88
N ARG A 505 39.99 -0.81 -3.49
CA ARG A 505 38.50 -0.97 -3.56
C ARG A 505 37.77 0.09 -4.39
N CYS A 506 36.69 -0.31 -5.10
CA CYS A 506 35.76 0.60 -5.80
C CYS A 506 35.15 1.64 -4.86
N TYR A 507 35.08 2.89 -5.31
CA TYR A 507 34.47 4.00 -4.58
C TYR A 507 33.02 3.70 -4.13
N CYS A 508 32.18 3.10 -4.98
CA CYS A 508 30.82 2.73 -4.61
C CYS A 508 30.76 1.68 -3.48
N VAL A 509 31.73 0.76 -3.44
CA VAL A 509 31.84 -0.23 -2.35
C VAL A 509 32.27 0.46 -1.06
N LEU A 510 33.22 1.38 -1.13
CA LEU A 510 33.65 2.19 0.01
C LEU A 510 32.48 3.00 0.60
N VAL A 511 31.72 3.69 -0.27
CA VAL A 511 30.51 4.43 0.16
C VAL A 511 29.48 3.49 0.77
N LEU A 512 29.22 2.32 0.17
CA LEU A 512 28.30 1.33 0.76
C LEU A 512 28.76 0.89 2.15
N LEU A 513 30.03 0.50 2.31
CA LEU A 513 30.56 0.01 3.59
C LEU A 513 30.38 1.05 4.70
N ASN A 514 30.79 2.29 4.45
CA ASN A 514 30.65 3.37 5.42
C ASN A 514 29.17 3.70 5.69
N SER A 515 28.36 3.82 4.64
CA SER A 515 26.92 4.14 4.80
C SER A 515 26.19 3.06 5.59
N VAL A 516 26.46 1.77 5.33
CA VAL A 516 25.83 0.66 6.06
C VAL A 516 26.33 0.56 7.49
N GLN A 517 27.63 0.81 7.72
CA GLN A 517 28.19 0.84 9.06
C GLN A 517 27.57 1.97 9.89
N ASP A 518 27.46 3.18 9.34
CA ASP A 518 26.80 4.32 9.97
C ASP A 518 25.31 4.05 10.18
N TRP A 519 24.62 3.56 9.16
CA TRP A 519 23.21 3.19 9.22
C TRP A 519 22.94 2.20 10.34
N MET A 520 23.73 1.14 10.47
CA MET A 520 23.55 0.19 11.58
C MET A 520 23.97 0.79 12.93
N THR A 521 25.03 1.58 13.00
CA THR A 521 25.49 2.13 14.29
C THR A 521 24.53 3.19 14.83
N LYS A 522 23.96 4.03 13.97
CA LYS A 522 23.09 5.15 14.33
C LYS A 522 21.60 4.81 14.29
N SER A 523 21.22 3.69 13.69
CA SER A 523 19.85 3.21 13.77
C SER A 523 19.56 2.76 15.21
N ALA A 524 18.79 3.56 15.94
CA ALA A 524 18.21 3.18 17.23
C ALA A 524 17.32 1.92 17.14
N LEU A 525 17.03 1.44 15.92
CA LEU A 525 16.29 0.21 15.64
C LEU A 525 17.18 -1.05 15.69
N ASN A 526 18.49 -0.94 15.94
CA ASN A 526 19.31 -2.11 16.24
C ASN A 526 18.94 -2.69 17.61
N LEU A 527 18.09 -3.71 17.56
CA LEU A 527 18.03 -4.86 18.45
C LEU A 527 18.72 -4.66 19.80
N THR A 528 17.94 -4.39 20.85
CA THR A 528 18.37 -4.43 22.26
C THR A 528 19.46 -3.44 22.69
N MET A 529 19.90 -2.53 21.81
CA MET A 529 20.94 -1.55 22.15
C MET A 529 20.31 -0.30 22.79
N SER A 530 20.56 -0.09 24.08
CA SER A 530 20.33 1.20 24.72
C SER A 530 21.13 2.30 24.01
N ALA A 531 20.65 3.54 24.08
CA ALA A 531 21.34 4.70 23.53
C ALA A 531 22.82 4.72 23.98
N GLY A 532 23.75 4.60 23.01
CA GLY A 532 25.20 4.64 23.27
C GLY A 532 26.00 3.39 22.93
N ASN A 533 25.38 2.26 22.57
CA ASN A 533 26.10 1.03 22.18
C ASN A 533 26.42 0.99 20.67
N SER A 534 27.64 0.61 20.27
CA SER A 534 28.07 0.49 18.86
C SER A 534 27.69 -0.85 18.22
N ALA A 535 27.32 -0.85 16.94
CA ALA A 535 26.92 -2.07 16.22
C ALA A 535 28.02 -3.15 16.24
N CYS A 536 27.63 -4.42 16.44
CA CYS A 536 28.57 -5.54 16.44
C CYS A 536 29.31 -5.66 15.10
N ILE A 537 30.64 -5.54 15.14
CA ILE A 537 31.51 -5.59 13.95
C ILE A 537 31.39 -6.94 13.22
N SER A 538 31.27 -8.06 13.95
CA SER A 538 31.13 -9.38 13.34
C SER A 538 29.81 -9.50 12.55
N CYS A 539 28.70 -9.00 13.10
CA CYS A 539 27.40 -8.92 12.42
C CYS A 539 27.49 -8.08 11.14
N PHE A 540 28.11 -6.90 11.21
CA PHE A 540 28.33 -6.05 10.04
C PHE A 540 29.06 -6.79 8.91
N GLN A 541 30.21 -7.39 9.23
CA GLN A 541 31.02 -8.08 8.24
C GLN A 541 30.27 -9.28 7.64
N ARG A 542 29.42 -9.95 8.41
CA ARG A 542 28.60 -11.07 7.92
C ARG A 542 27.48 -10.62 6.98
N ILE A 543 26.76 -9.55 7.34
CA ILE A 543 25.74 -8.92 6.50
C ILE A 543 26.37 -8.49 5.17
N ILE A 544 27.43 -7.69 5.21
CA ILE A 544 28.10 -7.22 4.00
C ILE A 544 28.61 -8.38 3.13
N ARG A 545 29.25 -9.40 3.71
CA ARG A 545 29.72 -10.57 2.93
C ARG A 545 28.56 -11.29 2.25
N ASN A 546 27.44 -11.46 2.94
CA ASN A 546 26.25 -12.09 2.35
C ASN A 546 25.69 -11.26 1.20
N PHE A 547 25.54 -9.94 1.39
CA PHE A 547 25.14 -9.02 0.31
C PHE A 547 26.08 -9.12 -0.89
N MET A 548 27.40 -9.05 -0.68
CA MET A 548 28.39 -9.10 -1.76
C MET A 548 28.38 -10.44 -2.51
N ARG A 549 27.97 -11.53 -1.85
CA ARG A 549 27.80 -12.87 -2.46
C ARG A 549 26.54 -12.94 -3.33
N LEU A 550 25.41 -12.40 -2.85
CA LEU A 550 24.10 -12.52 -3.50
C LEU A 550 23.80 -11.41 -4.51
N CYS A 551 24.47 -10.26 -4.40
CA CYS A 551 24.20 -9.12 -5.26
C CYS A 551 24.55 -9.43 -6.73
N ARG A 552 23.52 -9.45 -7.58
CA ARG A 552 23.66 -9.66 -9.03
C ARG A 552 24.34 -8.48 -9.74
N LYS A 553 24.24 -7.26 -9.19
CA LYS A 553 24.83 -6.04 -9.76
C LYS A 553 26.21 -5.79 -9.15
N LYS A 554 27.26 -6.07 -9.92
CA LYS A 554 28.65 -5.89 -9.48
C LYS A 554 29.15 -4.48 -9.82
N CYS A 555 29.75 -3.76 -8.86
CA CYS A 555 30.55 -2.56 -9.17
C CYS A 555 31.71 -2.95 -10.12
N CYS A 556 32.15 -2.01 -10.97
CA CYS A 556 33.26 -2.17 -11.92
C CYS A 556 34.54 -2.82 -11.34
N SER A 557 34.79 -2.74 -10.03
CA SER A 557 35.98 -3.36 -9.41
C SER A 557 35.83 -4.82 -8.95
N PHE A 558 34.72 -5.51 -9.23
CA PHE A 558 34.64 -6.94 -8.89
C PHE A 558 35.58 -7.79 -9.79
N HIS A 559 36.11 -7.21 -10.87
CA HIS A 559 37.05 -7.86 -11.81
C HIS A 559 38.22 -6.97 -12.29
N LYS A 560 38.30 -5.68 -11.92
CA LYS A 560 39.39 -4.78 -12.35
C LYS A 560 39.98 -4.01 -11.16
N SER A 561 41.31 -4.00 -11.06
CA SER A 561 42.12 -3.27 -10.06
C SER A 561 42.07 -1.74 -10.19
N SER A 562 41.23 -1.19 -11.07
CA SER A 562 41.00 0.26 -11.22
C SER A 562 39.50 0.57 -11.38
N CYS A 563 39.02 1.58 -10.65
CA CYS A 563 37.63 2.04 -10.66
C CYS A 563 37.45 3.24 -11.60
N SER A 564 36.69 3.07 -12.68
CA SER A 564 36.25 4.16 -13.57
C SER A 564 34.87 4.70 -13.13
N CYS A 565 34.72 4.97 -11.83
CA CYS A 565 33.46 5.23 -11.15
C CYS A 565 32.74 6.52 -11.59
N HIS A 566 33.41 7.41 -12.32
CA HIS A 566 32.88 8.72 -12.71
C HIS A 566 31.75 8.67 -13.76
N THR A 567 31.56 7.54 -14.47
CA THR A 567 30.61 7.49 -15.60
C THR A 567 29.68 6.27 -15.63
N SER A 568 29.97 5.19 -14.90
CA SER A 568 29.26 3.90 -15.07
C SER A 568 28.66 3.28 -13.80
N CYS A 569 29.08 3.70 -12.61
CA CYS A 569 28.63 3.12 -11.33
C CYS A 569 27.97 4.19 -10.44
N SER A 570 26.92 3.82 -9.72
CA SER A 570 26.19 4.73 -8.81
C SER A 570 26.22 4.18 -7.38
N PRO A 571 26.87 4.86 -6.42
CA PRO A 571 26.84 4.46 -5.01
C PRO A 571 25.41 4.41 -4.46
N THR A 572 24.55 5.38 -4.81
CA THR A 572 23.16 5.40 -4.37
C THR A 572 22.40 4.17 -4.85
N LYS A 573 22.50 3.80 -6.14
CA LYS A 573 21.86 2.57 -6.62
C LYS A 573 22.35 1.35 -5.86
N PHE A 574 23.64 1.28 -5.53
CA PHE A 574 24.19 0.12 -4.81
C PHE A 574 23.65 0.02 -3.38
N ILE A 575 23.48 1.16 -2.68
CA ILE A 575 22.82 1.22 -1.36
C ILE A 575 21.34 0.83 -1.46
N LEU A 576 20.62 1.33 -2.48
CA LEU A 576 19.21 0.97 -2.66
C LEU A 576 19.03 -0.53 -2.96
N GLU A 577 19.95 -1.16 -3.71
CA GLU A 577 19.94 -2.61 -3.91
C GLU A 577 20.26 -3.39 -2.62
N PHE A 578 21.15 -2.88 -1.77
CA PHE A 578 21.38 -3.44 -0.44
C PHE A 578 20.11 -3.44 0.41
N LEU A 579 19.42 -2.30 0.50
CA LEU A 579 18.19 -2.19 1.27
C LEU A 579 17.09 -3.10 0.70
N LYS A 580 16.95 -3.16 -0.62
CA LYS A 580 15.97 -4.05 -1.27
C LYS A 580 16.26 -5.52 -1.02
N LEU A 581 17.52 -5.97 -1.16
CA LEU A 581 17.89 -7.37 -0.91
C LEU A 581 17.42 -7.81 0.48
N TYR A 582 17.76 -7.01 1.50
CA TYR A 582 17.40 -7.32 2.87
C TYR A 582 15.92 -7.09 3.18
N ALA A 583 15.22 -6.23 2.45
CA ALA A 583 13.76 -6.12 2.55
C ALA A 583 13.04 -7.35 1.96
N THR A 584 13.60 -7.98 0.91
CA THR A 584 13.03 -9.16 0.25
C THR A 584 13.37 -10.47 0.95
N GLU A 585 14.65 -10.68 1.32
CA GLU A 585 15.15 -11.96 1.78
C GLU A 585 14.94 -12.15 3.29
N VAL A 586 14.15 -13.17 3.66
CA VAL A 586 14.15 -13.71 5.03
C VAL A 586 15.38 -14.61 5.16
N SER A 587 16.58 -14.02 5.11
CA SER A 587 17.81 -14.80 5.07
C SER A 587 18.11 -15.39 6.45
N GLN A 588 17.66 -16.63 6.69
CA GLN A 588 18.14 -17.46 7.80
C GLN A 588 19.67 -17.65 7.74
N ASP A 589 20.27 -17.50 6.54
CA ASP A 589 21.69 -17.66 6.27
C ASP A 589 22.58 -16.58 6.90
N VAL A 590 22.03 -15.45 7.35
CA VAL A 590 22.84 -14.48 8.11
C VAL A 590 23.19 -15.05 9.49
N GLY A 591 22.41 -15.97 10.06
CA GLY A 591 22.71 -16.67 11.31
C GLY A 591 22.76 -15.79 12.57
N GLU A 592 22.86 -16.43 13.74
CA GLU A 592 22.98 -15.76 15.04
C GLU A 592 24.41 -15.29 15.30
N CYS A 593 24.59 -14.21 16.08
CA CYS A 593 25.91 -13.79 16.53
C CYS A 593 26.32 -14.57 17.78
N ASN A 594 27.49 -15.20 17.75
CA ASN A 594 28.05 -15.95 18.89
C ASN A 594 29.20 -15.22 19.59
N GLU A 595 29.52 -13.99 19.20
CA GLU A 595 30.69 -13.26 19.71
C GLU A 595 30.37 -12.39 20.93
N TYR A 596 31.40 -12.01 21.69
CA TYR A 596 31.27 -11.13 22.86
C TYR A 596 31.49 -9.67 22.45
N THR A 597 30.63 -8.77 22.94
CA THR A 597 30.88 -7.32 22.94
C THR A 597 31.50 -6.90 24.27
N ASN A 598 32.11 -5.71 24.35
CA ASN A 598 32.79 -5.22 25.55
C ASN A 598 31.95 -5.28 26.85
N ASN A 599 30.61 -5.34 26.73
CA ASN A 599 29.68 -5.31 27.88
C ASN A 599 28.80 -6.57 28.05
N ASN A 600 28.96 -7.64 27.24
CA ASN A 600 28.37 -9.00 27.37
C ASN A 600 28.39 -9.77 26.03
N ARG A 601 27.99 -11.07 26.04
CA ARG A 601 27.69 -11.84 24.80
C ARG A 601 26.80 -10.99 23.89
N CYS A 602 27.14 -10.91 22.59
CA CYS A 602 26.35 -10.18 21.63
C CYS A 602 24.93 -10.77 21.64
N LYS A 603 24.00 -10.03 22.25
CA LYS A 603 22.57 -10.37 22.24
C LYS A 603 21.95 -10.17 20.84
N GLY A 604 22.74 -9.77 19.84
CA GLY A 604 22.30 -9.07 18.63
C GLY A 604 22.49 -9.84 17.33
N PHE A 605 21.36 -10.25 16.74
CA PHE A 605 20.97 -10.10 15.33
C PHE A 605 19.73 -10.97 15.08
N GLN A 606 18.52 -10.40 15.13
CA GLN A 606 17.30 -11.07 14.66
C GLN A 606 17.06 -10.69 13.20
N VAL A 607 17.01 -11.70 12.34
CA VAL A 607 16.87 -11.56 10.87
C VAL A 607 15.69 -10.67 10.48
N LEU A 608 14.54 -10.81 11.18
CA LEU A 608 13.31 -10.06 10.90
C LEU A 608 13.45 -8.54 11.15
N ASN A 609 14.37 -8.13 12.03
CA ASN A 609 14.56 -6.71 12.33
C ASN A 609 15.38 -6.04 11.23
N LEU A 610 16.42 -6.68 10.70
CA LEU A 610 17.17 -6.12 9.55
C LEU A 610 16.24 -5.91 8.35
N GLN A 611 15.36 -6.87 8.08
CA GLN A 611 14.38 -6.76 7.00
C GLN A 611 13.44 -5.56 7.20
N SER A 612 12.87 -5.42 8.39
CA SER A 612 11.94 -4.35 8.71
C SER A 612 12.61 -2.97 8.68
N ILE A 613 13.85 -2.86 9.17
CA ILE A 613 14.63 -1.62 9.14
C ILE A 613 15.02 -1.28 7.70
N ALA A 614 15.50 -2.25 6.93
CA ALA A 614 15.85 -2.04 5.52
C ALA A 614 14.65 -1.55 4.72
N LEU A 615 13.47 -2.15 4.93
CA LEU A 615 12.23 -1.74 4.28
C LEU A 615 11.79 -0.33 4.69
N ARG A 616 11.82 -0.01 6.00
CA ARG A 616 11.50 1.33 6.52
C ARG A 616 12.47 2.39 6.02
N THR A 617 13.76 2.12 6.01
CA THR A 617 14.77 3.04 5.49
C THR A 617 14.58 3.24 4.00
N TYR A 618 14.36 2.17 3.23
CA TYR A 618 14.08 2.26 1.80
C TYR A 618 12.87 3.15 1.49
N ALA A 619 11.75 2.90 2.19
CA ALA A 619 10.55 3.71 2.08
C ALA A 619 10.78 5.17 2.49
N SER A 620 11.51 5.41 3.58
CA SER A 620 11.82 6.77 4.04
C SER A 620 12.63 7.53 3.00
N LEU A 621 13.71 6.94 2.45
CA LEU A 621 14.50 7.53 1.36
C LEU A 621 13.64 7.85 0.14
N ALA A 622 12.73 6.94 -0.23
CA ALA A 622 11.86 7.12 -1.38
C ALA A 622 10.85 8.26 -1.20
N ILE A 623 10.31 8.42 0.01
CA ILE A 623 9.29 9.43 0.36
C ILE A 623 9.94 10.81 0.52
N THR A 624 11.01 10.91 1.30
CA THR A 624 11.62 12.19 1.69
C THR A 624 12.70 12.67 0.73
N LYS A 625 13.29 11.75 -0.05
CA LYS A 625 14.50 11.97 -0.86
C LYS A 625 15.70 12.43 -0.06
N ASP A 626 15.73 12.08 1.22
CA ASP A 626 16.77 12.54 2.13
C ASP A 626 17.74 11.43 2.52
N THR A 627 19.00 11.53 2.09
CA THR A 627 20.06 10.58 2.42
C THR A 627 20.44 10.57 3.91
N HIS A 628 19.98 11.53 4.73
CA HIS A 628 20.23 11.54 6.18
C HIS A 628 19.71 10.28 6.88
N TYR A 629 18.67 9.64 6.33
CA TYR A 629 18.15 8.36 6.85
C TYR A 629 19.13 7.18 6.74
N LEU A 630 20.28 7.35 6.08
CA LEU A 630 21.40 6.41 6.08
C LEU A 630 22.40 6.66 7.22
N GLY A 631 22.17 7.65 8.09
CA GLY A 631 23.07 7.97 9.21
C GLY A 631 24.30 8.82 8.82
N LEU A 632 24.27 9.54 7.70
CA LEU A 632 25.47 10.19 7.13
C LEU A 632 25.84 11.57 7.71
N SER A 633 25.05 12.14 8.63
CA SER A 633 25.32 13.46 9.24
C SER A 633 25.63 13.37 10.74
N GLU A 634 26.40 14.36 11.22
CA GLU A 634 26.74 14.59 12.64
C GLU A 634 25.84 15.64 13.30
N ASN A 635 25.06 16.41 12.52
CA ASN A 635 24.16 17.44 13.04
C ASN A 635 22.73 16.92 13.19
N VAL A 636 22.28 16.88 14.44
CA VAL A 636 20.99 16.39 14.93
C VAL A 636 19.84 17.29 14.48
N ALA A 637 18.81 16.71 13.85
CA ALA A 637 17.39 17.13 13.96
C ALA A 637 16.41 16.16 13.27
N ALA A 638 16.82 15.41 12.25
CA ALA A 638 15.92 14.49 11.54
C ALA A 638 16.38 13.02 11.60
N THR A 639 15.81 12.27 12.53
CA THR A 639 15.99 10.82 12.68
C THR A 639 14.87 10.08 11.96
N LEU A 640 15.00 8.76 11.74
CA LEU A 640 13.85 7.92 11.32
C LEU A 640 12.62 8.08 12.24
N ASP A 641 12.83 8.67 13.43
CA ASP A 641 11.97 8.70 14.58
C ASP A 641 11.46 10.09 14.96
N ASP A 642 11.36 11.06 14.04
CA ASP A 642 10.90 12.43 14.37
C ASP A 642 9.41 12.53 14.72
N ASN A 643 8.67 11.41 14.70
CA ASN A 643 7.30 11.40 15.17
C ASN A 643 7.26 11.80 16.66
N PRO A 644 6.33 12.68 17.07
CA PRO A 644 6.17 13.03 18.46
C PRO A 644 5.82 11.78 19.29
N ASN A 645 6.15 11.83 20.58
CA ASN A 645 5.62 10.86 21.51
C ASN A 645 4.11 11.10 21.64
N GLU A 646 3.33 10.07 21.37
CA GLU A 646 1.88 10.10 21.46
C GLU A 646 1.41 9.05 22.47
N GLU A 647 0.30 9.35 23.13
CA GLU A 647 -0.44 8.38 23.91
C GLU A 647 -1.16 7.42 22.95
N GLY A 648 -0.89 6.14 23.08
CA GLY A 648 -1.58 5.11 22.30
C GLY A 648 -2.93 4.75 22.88
N ASP A 649 -3.80 4.21 22.03
CA ASP A 649 -5.02 3.55 22.48
C ASP A 649 -4.68 2.41 23.45
N PRO A 650 -5.49 2.21 24.50
CA PRO A 650 -5.29 1.10 25.41
C PRO A 650 -5.54 -0.23 24.70
N ILE A 651 -4.82 -1.28 25.09
CA ILE A 651 -4.91 -2.60 24.47
C ILE A 651 -5.15 -3.65 25.55
N ARG A 652 -6.17 -4.48 25.32
CA ARG A 652 -6.52 -5.62 26.17
C ARG A 652 -5.82 -6.87 25.68
N ILE A 653 -4.96 -7.41 26.52
CA ILE A 653 -4.18 -8.61 26.23
C ILE A 653 -4.63 -9.70 27.19
N SER A 654 -5.05 -10.84 26.66
CA SER A 654 -5.38 -11.99 27.49
C SER A 654 -4.10 -12.59 28.05
N VAL A 655 -4.10 -12.89 29.36
CA VAL A 655 -2.90 -13.34 30.06
C VAL A 655 -3.17 -14.58 30.89
N THR A 656 -2.14 -15.41 31.04
CA THR A 656 -2.19 -16.56 31.96
C THR A 656 -2.10 -16.08 33.40
N LYS A 657 -2.56 -16.91 34.35
CA LYS A 657 -2.42 -16.61 35.79
C LYS A 657 -0.96 -16.41 36.22
N GLU A 658 -0.02 -17.14 35.61
CA GLU A 658 1.40 -16.98 35.92
C GLU A 658 1.93 -15.61 35.47
N PHE A 659 1.46 -15.11 34.33
CA PHE A 659 1.85 -13.81 33.83
C PHE A 659 1.20 -12.67 34.62
N GLU A 660 -0.04 -12.88 35.10
CA GLU A 660 -0.69 -11.99 36.06
C GLU A 660 0.11 -11.90 37.37
N TYR A 661 0.47 -13.03 37.98
CA TYR A 661 1.30 -13.06 39.20
C TYR A 661 2.62 -12.27 39.03
N LEU A 662 3.28 -12.43 37.89
CA LEU A 662 4.48 -11.67 37.56
C LEU A 662 4.24 -10.15 37.55
N PHE A 663 3.10 -9.71 37.00
CA PHE A 663 2.75 -8.29 36.97
C PHE A 663 2.27 -7.77 38.32
N THR A 664 1.57 -8.55 39.13
CA THR A 664 1.10 -8.10 40.45
C THR A 664 2.25 -8.01 41.46
N GLU A 665 3.15 -8.99 41.48
CA GLU A 665 4.24 -9.04 42.47
C GLU A 665 5.50 -8.26 42.05
N HIS A 666 5.73 -8.10 40.75
CA HIS A 666 6.95 -7.50 40.22
C HIS A 666 6.69 -6.38 39.19
N ASN A 667 5.56 -5.68 39.31
CA ASN A 667 5.11 -4.68 38.34
C ASN A 667 6.21 -3.71 37.89
N GLU A 668 6.90 -3.08 38.84
CA GLU A 668 7.94 -2.07 38.55
C GLU A 668 9.09 -2.65 37.72
N LYS A 669 9.53 -3.87 38.04
CA LYS A 669 10.61 -4.56 37.31
C LYS A 669 10.15 -4.97 35.92
N VAL A 670 8.92 -5.46 35.79
CA VAL A 670 8.34 -5.87 34.50
C VAL A 670 8.17 -4.65 33.60
N ILE A 671 7.61 -3.55 34.11
CA ILE A 671 7.49 -2.29 33.38
C ILE A 671 8.86 -1.76 32.98
N ALA A 672 9.86 -1.76 33.88
CA ALA A 672 11.21 -1.32 33.55
C ALA A 672 11.85 -2.16 32.43
N TYR A 673 11.65 -3.49 32.46
CA TYR A 673 12.10 -4.39 31.41
C TYR A 673 11.41 -4.09 30.07
N LEU A 674 10.08 -3.98 30.06
CA LEU A 674 9.29 -3.68 28.86
C LEU A 674 9.62 -2.30 28.28
N LYS A 675 9.81 -1.27 29.11
CA LYS A 675 10.27 0.06 28.68
C LYS A 675 11.63 -0.02 28.01
N THR A 676 12.56 -0.77 28.60
CA THR A 676 13.91 -0.95 28.05
C THR A 676 13.89 -1.69 26.71
N MET A 677 13.07 -2.74 26.59
CA MET A 677 13.01 -3.58 25.38
C MET A 677 12.23 -2.95 24.24
N SER A 678 11.14 -2.23 24.54
CA SER A 678 10.29 -1.58 23.52
C SER A 678 10.76 -0.18 23.13
N GLY A 679 11.47 0.51 24.05
CA GLY A 679 11.90 1.89 23.88
C GLY A 679 10.81 2.93 24.12
N VAL A 680 9.59 2.54 24.55
CA VAL A 680 8.52 3.49 24.88
C VAL A 680 8.91 4.39 26.04
N LYS A 681 8.36 5.61 26.05
CA LYS A 681 8.61 6.59 27.10
C LYS A 681 8.01 6.13 28.42
N ASP A 682 6.74 5.71 28.42
CA ASP A 682 6.00 5.27 29.60
C ASP A 682 4.98 4.18 29.26
N ILE A 683 4.65 3.37 30.27
CA ILE A 683 3.67 2.28 30.19
C ILE A 683 2.77 2.38 31.43
N PHE A 684 1.46 2.27 31.21
CA PHE A 684 0.44 2.19 32.25
C PHE A 684 -0.30 0.87 32.08
N THR A 685 -0.48 0.14 33.19
CA THR A 685 -1.13 -1.17 33.17
C THR A 685 -2.20 -1.27 34.23
N SER A 686 -3.31 -1.93 33.91
CA SER A 686 -4.28 -2.45 34.89
C SER A 686 -4.55 -3.93 34.61
N ALA A 687 -4.68 -4.72 35.68
CA ALA A 687 -5.09 -6.11 35.61
C ALA A 687 -6.57 -6.21 36.00
N GLU A 688 -7.38 -6.74 35.10
CA GLU A 688 -8.83 -6.80 35.26
C GLU A 688 -9.36 -8.17 34.82
N LYS A 689 -10.57 -8.50 35.26
CA LYS A 689 -11.31 -9.69 34.81
C LYS A 689 -12.38 -9.29 33.83
N ASP A 690 -12.50 -10.06 32.76
CA ASP A 690 -13.64 -9.92 31.86
C ASP A 690 -14.94 -10.42 32.54
N PRO A 691 -16.13 -10.18 31.94
CA PRO A 691 -17.40 -10.65 32.50
C PRO A 691 -17.52 -12.18 32.71
N LYS A 692 -16.57 -12.97 32.20
CA LYS A 692 -16.51 -14.43 32.33
C LYS A 692 -15.47 -14.89 33.36
N GLY A 693 -14.73 -13.96 33.95
CA GLY A 693 -13.73 -14.22 35.00
C GLY A 693 -12.32 -14.51 34.46
N ASP A 694 -12.09 -14.37 33.15
CA ASP A 694 -10.78 -14.52 32.53
C ASP A 694 -9.96 -13.24 32.74
N TRP A 695 -8.67 -13.40 33.08
CA TRP A 695 -7.77 -12.27 33.33
C TRP A 695 -7.27 -11.65 32.02
N PHE A 696 -7.22 -10.32 32.00
CA PHE A 696 -6.56 -9.55 30.96
C PHE A 696 -5.76 -8.38 31.56
N LEU A 697 -4.72 -7.97 30.83
CA LEU A 697 -4.02 -6.72 31.10
C LEU A 697 -4.51 -5.66 30.13
N LEU A 698 -4.95 -4.52 30.66
CA LEU A 698 -5.10 -3.29 29.91
C LEU A 698 -3.75 -2.59 29.89
N VAL A 699 -3.17 -2.41 28.72
CA VAL A 699 -1.87 -1.78 28.55
C VAL A 699 -2.06 -0.50 27.74
N GLN A 700 -1.61 0.61 28.29
CA GLN A 700 -1.52 1.89 27.63
C GLN A 700 -0.06 2.33 27.60
N SER A 701 0.38 3.02 26.56
CA SER A 701 1.77 3.45 26.44
C SER A 701 1.91 4.82 25.80
N ILE A 702 2.94 5.54 26.19
CA ILE A 702 3.36 6.81 25.60
C ILE A 702 4.68 6.57 24.89
N GLY A 703 4.75 6.91 23.60
CA GLY A 703 5.96 6.76 22.82
C GLY A 703 5.72 7.00 21.34
N LYS A 704 6.77 6.82 20.54
CA LYS A 704 6.67 6.87 19.08
C LYS A 704 5.88 5.67 18.58
N GLY A 705 5.16 5.81 17.46
CA GLY A 705 4.28 4.75 16.94
C GLY A 705 4.95 3.37 16.84
N TRP A 706 6.18 3.30 16.32
CA TRP A 706 6.91 2.03 16.22
C TRP A 706 7.36 1.43 17.57
N GLN A 707 7.62 2.26 18.58
CA GLN A 707 7.96 1.80 19.93
C GLN A 707 6.75 1.16 20.58
N ARG A 708 5.57 1.78 20.39
CA ARG A 708 4.29 1.23 20.84
C ARG A 708 3.99 -0.12 20.16
N TRP A 709 4.25 -0.25 18.87
CA TRP A 709 4.08 -1.54 18.18
C TRP A 709 5.05 -2.61 18.66
N ASN A 710 6.32 -2.25 18.89
CA ASN A 710 7.28 -3.18 19.48
C ASN A 710 6.81 -3.65 20.86
N LEU A 711 6.25 -2.75 21.68
CA LEU A 711 5.67 -3.10 22.97
C LEU A 711 4.51 -4.09 22.81
N GLU A 712 3.57 -3.82 21.89
CA GLU A 712 2.46 -4.73 21.62
C GLU A 712 2.93 -6.12 21.18
N GLU A 713 3.90 -6.19 20.27
CA GLU A 713 4.46 -7.47 19.81
C GLU A 713 5.19 -8.24 20.92
N LEU A 714 5.83 -7.52 21.84
CA LEU A 714 6.51 -8.09 23.01
C LEU A 714 5.51 -8.64 24.02
N ILE A 715 4.45 -7.89 24.35
CA ILE A 715 3.49 -8.32 25.38
C ILE A 715 2.59 -9.44 24.86
N MET A 716 2.30 -9.48 23.55
CA MET A 716 1.56 -10.58 22.93
C MET A 716 2.44 -11.79 22.58
N ASP A 717 3.74 -11.77 22.90
CA ASP A 717 4.63 -12.92 22.67
C ASP A 717 4.39 -14.00 23.73
N GLU A 718 4.14 -15.24 23.33
CA GLU A 718 3.88 -16.34 24.27
C GLU A 718 5.06 -16.62 25.20
N LYS A 719 6.29 -16.28 24.79
CA LYS A 719 7.52 -16.49 25.57
C LYS A 719 7.84 -15.34 26.50
N ILE A 720 7.00 -14.30 26.57
CA ILE A 720 7.29 -13.10 27.37
C ILE A 720 7.51 -13.44 28.85
N VAL A 721 6.75 -14.42 29.39
CA VAL A 721 6.92 -14.96 30.74
C VAL A 721 8.34 -15.48 30.93
N ASP A 722 8.78 -16.38 30.05
CA ASP A 722 10.11 -17.01 30.11
C ASP A 722 11.22 -15.97 29.92
N MET A 723 11.01 -15.00 29.03
CA MET A 723 11.95 -13.90 28.78
C MET A 723 12.16 -13.05 30.03
N ILE A 724 11.09 -12.72 30.75
CA ILE A 724 11.15 -11.96 32.01
C ILE A 724 11.85 -12.79 33.09
N LYS A 725 11.46 -14.07 33.26
CA LYS A 725 12.04 -14.99 34.25
C LYS A 725 13.54 -15.23 34.02
N SER A 726 13.99 -15.24 32.76
CA SER A 726 15.41 -15.47 32.40
C SER A 726 16.36 -14.32 32.72
N GLN A 727 15.87 -13.15 33.14
CA GLN A 727 16.73 -12.05 33.58
C GLN A 727 17.25 -12.33 35.00
N GLU A 728 18.54 -12.07 35.24
CA GLU A 728 19.28 -12.32 36.50
C GLU A 728 18.66 -11.66 37.78
N ASN A 729 17.55 -10.93 37.66
CA ASN A 729 16.86 -10.20 38.73
C ASN A 729 15.42 -10.67 39.04
N PHE A 730 14.96 -11.74 38.39
CA PHE A 730 13.68 -12.42 38.65
C PHE A 730 13.93 -13.84 39.15
N ASN A 731 14.51 -13.98 40.35
CA ASN A 731 14.48 -15.25 41.07
C ASN A 731 13.05 -15.42 41.62
N LEU A 732 12.21 -16.11 40.84
CA LEU A 732 10.92 -16.65 41.30
C LEU A 732 11.12 -17.88 42.18
#